data_AF-A0A812Y423-F1
#
_entry.id   AF-A0A812Y423-F1
#
_cell.length_a   1.000
_cell.length_b   1.000
_cell.length_c   1.000
_cell.angle_alpha   90.00
_cell.angle_beta   90.00
_cell.angle_gamma   90.00
#
_symmetry.space_group_name_H-M   'P 1'
#
loop_
_entity.id
_entity.type
_entity.pdbx_description
1 polymer ?
#
loop_
_entity_poly.entity_id
_entity_poly.type
_entity_poly.pdbx_seq_one_letter_code
_entity_poly.pdbx_strand_id
1 'polypeptide(L)'
;MVKIASWNVNSIKTRLEAVLAWLDAAAPDVLLLQELKCQTGDFPAMEFKARGYESRALGQKSYNGVAIVSRDEIADPLEGLPGDPDDTQARYLEATTCGLRVASIYLPNGNPVSTGKFSYKLAWMERLAAHTHGLLAQEATVVLGGDYNVIPEPVDCHDPPVWSGDALFQPESRAAFRRLLHQGYTDAFRALHGAQRGAYTFWDYQGGAWQGDEGIRIDHLLLSPQAADRLEACEIDRGSDAAPMPFLPLYDNNPRIWIKAPYVTWGLIALNVIGFLLQLEGGTRQFQAMVYGYGFIPAVLSGAAELPPWLASAPPLLTLVTSQFLHGDLLHLGFNMLFLFIFADNIEDALGHGRFLAFYLLCGVAAGLAHFAFNFASEVPVVGASGAISGVLGAYLLLYPRAWVITPVVFIPLMVPAGLALLVWFGFQLLNVFEGDTASNVAWWAHIGGFVTGLALAGPLRRPMVPLFGGQPPPRNLRLNRSARQGKSAAMTSEVDLIVVGAGAVTRNPFVAYADATGRAYAPRFAGYRVWGAEGWWGEAERTAWETWQDAAWGAIDALAARGGEAACAEALPPDARWRALFRPLFAGMVGVPPEIMSVQDYARSAESPENWPLADGYGALLAAWGAEVPVELATPVQRIDTRGPGVAVETPRGRLRGRALVCALPLGVLQAGLVGFTPALPAAVAEAVQALHPGLANKVAFEVDPDLLADFPATSFLAFDEGPETLRFQVRPFGRPLLIGYLSGETAETLETEGPQAMAAFARARLARVFGGAAVRAERAVQTTAWSRSTRGWCWPASTPTTGPTARCTAPA
;
A
#
# COMPACT_ATOMS: atom_id res chain seq x y z
N MET A 1 -7.69 -22.83 -42.93
CA MET A 1 -8.23 -21.55 -42.42
C MET A 1 -7.11 -20.90 -41.64
N VAL A 2 -6.82 -19.62 -41.87
CA VAL A 2 -5.67 -18.96 -41.24
C VAL A 2 -6.05 -18.47 -39.85
N LYS A 3 -5.34 -18.93 -38.82
CA LYS A 3 -5.54 -18.56 -37.41
C LYS A 3 -4.51 -17.51 -37.00
N ILE A 4 -4.96 -16.34 -36.58
CA ILE A 4 -4.11 -15.22 -36.15
C ILE A 4 -4.37 -14.92 -34.70
N ALA A 5 -3.30 -14.77 -33.91
CA ALA A 5 -3.38 -14.36 -32.51
C ALA A 5 -2.55 -13.10 -32.27
N SER A 6 -2.98 -12.29 -31.30
CA SER A 6 -2.22 -11.15 -30.79
C SER A 6 -2.04 -11.30 -29.30
N TRP A 7 -0.83 -11.03 -28.79
CA TRP A 7 -0.53 -11.13 -27.36
C TRP A 7 0.53 -10.11 -26.93
N ASN A 8 0.13 -9.18 -26.05
CA ASN A 8 1.05 -8.38 -25.26
C ASN A 8 1.67 -9.25 -24.14
N VAL A 9 2.94 -9.63 -24.29
CA VAL A 9 3.62 -10.60 -23.41
C VAL A 9 4.32 -9.95 -22.22
N ASN A 10 4.38 -8.61 -22.16
CA ASN A 10 5.01 -7.88 -21.06
C ASN A 10 6.38 -8.47 -20.66
N SER A 11 7.33 -8.43 -21.60
CA SER A 11 8.66 -9.08 -21.61
C SER A 11 8.67 -10.53 -22.10
N ILE A 12 9.18 -10.72 -23.33
CA ILE A 12 9.30 -12.04 -23.96
C ILE A 12 10.29 -12.94 -23.21
N LYS A 13 11.41 -12.40 -22.71
CA LYS A 13 12.42 -13.21 -22.00
C LYS A 13 11.85 -13.86 -20.74
N THR A 14 10.99 -13.16 -20.02
CA THR A 14 10.35 -13.66 -18.78
C THR A 14 9.16 -14.57 -19.03
N ARG A 15 8.61 -14.57 -20.24
CA ARG A 15 7.42 -15.34 -20.63
C ARG A 15 7.69 -16.39 -21.70
N LEU A 16 8.94 -16.57 -22.11
CA LEU A 16 9.30 -17.42 -23.25
C LEU A 16 8.72 -18.83 -23.12
N GLU A 17 8.92 -19.50 -21.99
CA GLU A 17 8.39 -20.85 -21.78
C GLU A 17 6.85 -20.90 -21.86
N ALA A 18 6.15 -19.93 -21.27
CA ALA A 18 4.70 -19.84 -21.32
C ALA A 18 4.19 -19.56 -22.74
N VAL A 19 4.88 -18.68 -23.47
CA VAL A 19 4.58 -18.37 -24.88
C VAL A 19 4.78 -19.59 -25.75
N LEU A 20 5.87 -20.33 -25.56
CA LEU A 20 6.17 -21.54 -26.32
C LEU A 20 5.17 -22.66 -26.01
N ALA A 21 4.83 -22.88 -24.74
CA ALA A 21 3.81 -23.85 -24.34
C ALA A 21 2.43 -23.51 -24.92
N TRP A 22 2.04 -22.23 -24.88
CA TRP A 22 0.80 -21.77 -25.50
C TRP A 22 0.84 -21.91 -27.02
N LEU A 23 1.96 -21.58 -27.67
CA LEU A 23 2.16 -21.73 -29.11
C LEU A 23 2.02 -23.20 -29.55
N ASP A 24 2.58 -24.12 -28.76
CA ASP A 24 2.48 -25.57 -29.00
C ASP A 24 1.02 -26.06 -28.90
N ALA A 25 0.24 -25.51 -27.96
CA ALA A 25 -1.17 -25.90 -27.76
C ALA A 25 -2.14 -25.23 -28.74
N ALA A 26 -2.04 -23.91 -28.92
CA ALA A 26 -2.98 -23.12 -29.71
C ALA A 26 -2.70 -23.18 -31.23
N ALA A 27 -1.44 -23.46 -31.57
CA ALA A 27 -0.92 -23.63 -32.93
C ALA A 27 -1.43 -22.59 -33.96
N PRO A 28 -1.37 -21.27 -33.68
CA PRO A 28 -1.79 -20.26 -34.66
C PRO A 28 -0.88 -20.29 -35.91
N ASP A 29 -1.39 -19.85 -37.05
CA ASP A 29 -0.56 -19.66 -38.26
C ASP A 29 0.30 -18.40 -38.13
N VAL A 30 -0.26 -17.34 -37.51
CA VAL A 30 0.45 -16.08 -37.23
C VAL A 30 0.22 -15.66 -35.77
N LEU A 31 1.30 -15.32 -35.07
CA LEU A 31 1.30 -14.75 -33.71
C LEU A 31 1.97 -13.37 -33.73
N LEU A 32 1.21 -12.36 -33.32
CA LEU A 32 1.63 -10.96 -33.21
C LEU A 32 1.95 -10.68 -31.74
N LEU A 33 3.19 -10.30 -31.44
CA LEU A 33 3.65 -10.06 -30.07
C LEU A 33 3.91 -8.58 -29.83
N GLN A 34 3.57 -8.10 -28.62
CA GLN A 34 3.82 -6.74 -28.15
C GLN A 34 4.54 -6.74 -26.79
N GLU A 35 5.16 -5.60 -26.46
CA GLU A 35 5.98 -5.41 -25.25
C GLU A 35 7.08 -6.47 -25.08
N LEU A 36 7.87 -6.72 -26.13
CA LEU A 36 9.00 -7.64 -26.05
C LEU A 36 10.01 -7.25 -24.94
N LYS A 37 10.23 -5.95 -24.72
CA LYS A 37 11.17 -5.37 -23.73
C LYS A 37 12.61 -5.86 -23.87
N CYS A 38 12.99 -6.30 -25.07
CA CYS A 38 14.36 -6.65 -25.44
C CYS A 38 14.75 -6.00 -26.76
N GLN A 39 16.05 -5.90 -27.02
CA GLN A 39 16.57 -5.45 -28.31
C GLN A 39 16.29 -6.51 -29.39
N THR A 40 16.25 -6.12 -30.67
CA THR A 40 15.96 -7.05 -31.78
C THR A 40 16.87 -8.29 -31.76
N GLY A 41 18.18 -8.12 -31.58
CA GLY A 41 19.14 -9.24 -31.56
C GLY A 41 18.99 -10.18 -30.36
N ASP A 42 18.27 -9.76 -29.33
CA ASP A 42 18.01 -10.54 -28.12
C ASP A 42 16.69 -11.34 -28.19
N PHE A 43 15.93 -11.19 -29.28
CA PHE A 43 14.68 -11.90 -29.45
C PHE A 43 14.95 -13.40 -29.66
N PRO A 44 14.22 -14.30 -28.98
CA PRO A 44 14.46 -15.75 -28.99
C PRO A 44 13.96 -16.41 -30.29
N ALA A 45 14.51 -16.00 -31.44
CA ALA A 45 14.09 -16.47 -32.75
C ALA A 45 14.35 -17.98 -32.95
N MET A 46 15.38 -18.53 -32.32
CA MET A 46 15.76 -19.93 -32.46
C MET A 46 14.75 -20.87 -31.81
N GLU A 47 14.16 -20.45 -30.71
CA GLU A 47 13.17 -21.21 -29.94
C GLU A 47 11.83 -21.32 -30.68
N PHE A 48 11.45 -20.26 -31.40
CA PHE A 48 10.32 -20.29 -32.34
C PHE A 48 10.65 -21.12 -33.58
N LYS A 49 11.85 -20.96 -34.13
CA LYS A 49 12.30 -21.73 -35.30
C LYS A 49 12.33 -23.23 -35.04
N ALA A 50 12.73 -23.64 -33.83
CA ALA A 50 12.69 -25.04 -33.40
C ALA A 50 11.28 -25.66 -33.43
N ARG A 51 10.22 -24.84 -33.42
CA ARG A 51 8.81 -25.24 -33.53
C ARG A 51 8.22 -25.06 -34.94
N GLY A 52 9.07 -24.75 -35.92
CA GLY A 52 8.64 -24.53 -37.30
C GLY A 52 8.01 -23.16 -37.56
N TYR A 53 8.34 -22.16 -36.74
CA TYR A 53 7.91 -20.78 -36.95
C TYR A 53 9.08 -19.88 -37.36
N GLU A 54 8.91 -19.13 -38.43
CA GLU A 54 9.76 -17.97 -38.74
C GLU A 54 9.37 -16.78 -37.87
N SER A 55 10.31 -15.91 -37.56
CA SER A 55 10.03 -14.71 -36.77
C SER A 55 10.78 -13.48 -37.26
N ARG A 56 10.13 -12.33 -37.11
CA ARG A 56 10.70 -11.00 -37.31
C ARG A 56 10.32 -10.13 -36.13
N ALA A 57 11.29 -9.41 -35.58
CA ALA A 57 11.11 -8.60 -34.40
C ALA A 57 11.75 -7.23 -34.59
N LEU A 58 11.07 -6.20 -34.11
CA LEU A 58 11.61 -4.87 -33.92
C LEU A 58 11.60 -4.59 -32.42
N GLY A 59 12.77 -4.59 -31.80
CA GLY A 59 12.94 -4.54 -30.36
C GLY A 59 13.78 -3.35 -29.89
N GLN A 60 13.49 -2.86 -28.69
CA GLN A 60 14.26 -1.81 -28.02
C GLN A 60 14.48 -2.19 -26.55
N LYS A 61 15.56 -1.67 -25.94
CA LYS A 61 15.92 -2.01 -24.56
C LYS A 61 14.85 -1.54 -23.56
N SER A 62 14.48 -2.41 -22.61
CA SER A 62 13.63 -2.13 -21.43
C SER A 62 12.15 -1.79 -21.68
N TYR A 63 11.74 -1.38 -22.88
CA TYR A 63 10.39 -0.89 -23.17
C TYR A 63 9.92 -1.38 -24.56
N ASN A 64 8.62 -1.26 -24.88
CA ASN A 64 8.02 -1.55 -26.19
C ASN A 64 8.50 -2.89 -26.82
N GLY A 65 8.65 -2.89 -28.15
CA GLY A 65 9.05 -4.03 -28.95
C GLY A 65 7.84 -4.78 -29.50
N VAL A 66 7.91 -5.15 -30.77
CA VAL A 66 6.87 -5.90 -31.48
C VAL A 66 7.50 -7.02 -32.33
N ALA A 67 6.81 -8.14 -32.48
CA ALA A 67 7.21 -9.22 -33.37
C ALA A 67 6.04 -9.82 -34.15
N ILE A 68 6.37 -10.39 -35.31
CA ILE A 68 5.52 -11.28 -36.09
C ILE A 68 6.20 -12.64 -36.08
N VAL A 69 5.47 -13.67 -35.65
CA VAL A 69 5.89 -15.07 -35.64
C VAL A 69 4.91 -15.83 -36.54
N SER A 70 5.39 -16.55 -37.56
CA SER A 70 4.54 -17.18 -38.58
C SER A 70 5.02 -18.57 -38.95
N ARG A 71 4.09 -19.48 -39.29
CA ARG A 71 4.43 -20.79 -39.89
C ARG A 71 4.88 -20.68 -41.35
N ASP A 72 4.52 -19.58 -42.01
CA ASP A 72 4.94 -19.26 -43.38
C ASP A 72 6.09 -18.25 -43.40
N GLU A 73 6.69 -18.08 -44.59
CA GLU A 73 7.65 -17.01 -44.85
C GLU A 73 7.09 -15.62 -44.47
N ILE A 74 7.95 -14.80 -43.88
CA ILE A 74 7.67 -13.39 -43.56
C ILE A 74 8.40 -12.51 -44.57
N ALA A 75 7.67 -12.00 -45.56
CA ALA A 75 8.19 -11.19 -46.66
C ALA A 75 7.84 -9.70 -46.52
N ASP A 76 8.58 -8.85 -47.23
CA ASP A 76 8.36 -7.40 -47.33
C ASP A 76 8.12 -6.68 -45.99
N PRO A 77 9.03 -6.83 -45.00
CA PRO A 77 8.87 -6.23 -43.69
C PRO A 77 8.98 -4.70 -43.78
N LEU A 78 8.08 -4.03 -43.06
CA LEU A 78 8.10 -2.60 -42.80
C LEU A 78 8.26 -2.40 -41.29
N GLU A 79 9.40 -1.87 -40.89
CA GLU A 79 9.78 -1.62 -39.51
C GLU A 79 9.51 -0.15 -39.13
N GLY A 80 8.72 0.07 -38.09
CA GLY A 80 8.32 1.41 -37.65
C GLY A 80 7.11 1.95 -38.44
N LEU A 81 6.37 2.87 -37.83
CA LEU A 81 5.18 3.45 -38.46
C LEU A 81 5.59 4.63 -39.36
N PRO A 82 5.19 4.65 -40.65
CA PRO A 82 5.55 5.75 -41.56
C PRO A 82 4.99 7.11 -41.11
N GLY A 83 5.58 8.19 -41.64
CA GLY A 83 5.08 9.57 -41.46
C GLY A 83 5.79 10.41 -40.39
N ASP A 84 6.79 9.85 -39.69
CA ASP A 84 7.71 10.62 -38.82
C ASP A 84 9.08 9.91 -38.77
N PRO A 85 10.12 10.45 -39.45
CA PRO A 85 11.45 9.83 -39.47
C PRO A 85 12.20 9.95 -38.14
N ASP A 86 11.77 10.83 -37.24
CA ASP A 86 12.41 11.02 -35.93
C ASP A 86 11.85 10.07 -34.86
N ASP A 87 10.73 9.38 -35.14
CA ASP A 87 10.15 8.39 -34.23
C ASP A 87 10.92 7.06 -34.27
N THR A 88 11.76 6.87 -33.27
CA THR A 88 12.60 5.66 -33.10
C THR A 88 11.94 4.57 -32.24
N GLN A 89 10.68 4.75 -31.80
CA GLN A 89 10.05 3.78 -30.92
C GLN A 89 9.60 2.51 -31.65
N ALA A 90 10.05 1.35 -31.16
CA ALA A 90 9.72 0.03 -31.68
C ALA A 90 8.27 -0.38 -31.34
N ARG A 91 7.30 0.14 -32.11
CA ARG A 91 5.86 0.01 -31.86
C ARG A 91 5.03 -0.54 -33.02
N TYR A 92 5.64 -0.67 -34.19
CA TYR A 92 4.95 -1.10 -35.41
C TYR A 92 5.87 -2.00 -36.22
N LEU A 93 5.37 -3.17 -36.58
CA LEU A 93 6.03 -4.08 -37.52
C LEU A 93 4.95 -4.68 -38.40
N GLU A 94 5.12 -4.53 -39.71
CA GLU A 94 4.19 -5.01 -40.73
C GLU A 94 4.93 -5.91 -41.70
N ALA A 95 4.30 -6.98 -42.18
CA ALA A 95 4.89 -7.87 -43.17
C ALA A 95 3.80 -8.64 -43.93
N THR A 96 4.20 -9.31 -45.00
CA THR A 96 3.34 -10.22 -45.76
C THR A 96 3.64 -11.67 -45.35
N THR A 97 2.63 -12.43 -44.93
CA THR A 97 2.75 -13.85 -44.58
C THR A 97 1.39 -14.55 -44.71
N CYS A 98 1.35 -15.85 -44.98
CA CYS A 98 0.10 -16.61 -45.23
C CYS A 98 -0.83 -15.97 -46.31
N GLY A 99 -0.27 -15.24 -47.27
CA GLY A 99 -1.04 -14.49 -48.27
C GLY A 99 -1.81 -13.29 -47.71
N LEU A 100 -1.47 -12.82 -46.51
CA LEU A 100 -2.08 -11.70 -45.81
C LEU A 100 -1.03 -10.62 -45.54
N ARG A 101 -1.44 -9.35 -45.54
CA ARG A 101 -0.66 -8.26 -44.95
C ARG A 101 -1.02 -8.17 -43.48
N VAL A 102 -0.06 -8.41 -42.60
CA VAL A 102 -0.28 -8.40 -41.14
C VAL A 102 0.58 -7.33 -40.46
N ALA A 103 0.06 -6.71 -39.42
CA ALA A 103 0.84 -5.79 -38.58
C ALA A 103 0.68 -6.10 -37.09
N SER A 104 1.80 -6.13 -36.36
CA SER A 104 1.84 -6.12 -34.90
C SER A 104 1.97 -4.69 -34.38
N ILE A 105 0.99 -4.25 -33.59
CA ILE A 105 0.85 -2.87 -33.12
C ILE A 105 0.99 -2.80 -31.60
N TYR A 106 1.88 -1.95 -31.11
CA TYR A 106 1.94 -1.54 -29.70
C TYR A 106 1.74 -0.02 -29.59
N LEU A 107 0.47 0.38 -29.64
CA LEU A 107 0.07 1.79 -29.69
C LEU A 107 0.47 2.49 -28.38
N PRO A 108 0.99 3.73 -28.42
CA PRO A 108 1.37 4.44 -27.20
C PRO A 108 0.23 4.53 -26.16
N ASN A 109 0.51 4.14 -24.91
CA ASN A 109 -0.46 4.21 -23.81
C ASN A 109 -1.03 5.64 -23.61
N GLY A 110 -0.16 6.65 -23.65
CA GLY A 110 -0.52 8.07 -23.58
C GLY A 110 -0.62 8.66 -22.18
N ASN A 111 -0.57 7.85 -21.12
CA ASN A 111 -0.60 8.38 -19.75
C ASN A 111 0.77 8.93 -19.28
N PRO A 112 0.77 9.96 -18.41
CA PRO A 112 -0.40 10.75 -17.98
C PRO A 112 -0.92 11.70 -19.07
N VAL A 113 -2.23 11.89 -19.14
CA VAL A 113 -2.93 12.74 -20.14
C VAL A 113 -2.39 14.17 -20.19
N SER A 114 -1.97 14.73 -19.05
CA SER A 114 -1.45 16.09 -18.91
C SER A 114 -0.04 16.31 -19.48
N THR A 115 0.60 15.27 -20.01
CA THR A 115 1.98 15.32 -20.53
C THR A 115 2.02 15.21 -22.05
N GLY A 116 3.16 15.52 -22.66
CA GLY A 116 3.37 15.35 -24.11
C GLY A 116 3.18 13.91 -24.63
N LYS A 117 3.07 12.91 -23.75
CA LYS A 117 2.79 11.51 -24.12
C LYS A 117 1.42 11.33 -24.76
N PHE A 118 0.41 12.08 -24.31
CA PHE A 118 -0.93 11.99 -24.90
C PHE A 118 -0.98 12.63 -26.28
N SER A 119 -0.33 13.79 -26.44
CA SER A 119 -0.15 14.41 -27.77
C SER A 119 0.63 13.49 -28.72
N TYR A 120 1.69 12.83 -28.24
CA TYR A 120 2.41 11.82 -29.02
C TYR A 120 1.50 10.64 -29.41
N LYS A 121 0.68 10.12 -28.49
CA LYS A 121 -0.31 9.08 -28.79
C LYS A 121 -1.25 9.50 -29.92
N LEU A 122 -1.86 10.69 -29.83
CA LEU A 122 -2.80 11.16 -30.85
C LEU A 122 -2.11 11.39 -32.20
N ALA A 123 -0.90 11.98 -32.21
CA ALA A 123 -0.12 12.14 -33.44
C ALA A 123 0.27 10.79 -34.06
N TRP A 124 0.61 9.80 -33.25
CA TRP A 124 0.90 8.44 -33.69
C TRP A 124 -0.35 7.77 -34.29
N MET A 125 -1.53 7.95 -33.68
CA MET A 125 -2.79 7.45 -34.22
C MET A 125 -3.19 8.12 -35.54
N GLU A 126 -2.89 9.40 -35.72
CA GLU A 126 -3.11 10.08 -37.00
C GLU A 126 -2.23 9.49 -38.10
N ARG A 127 -0.95 9.23 -37.81
CA ARG A 127 -0.05 8.53 -38.74
C ARG A 127 -0.55 7.12 -39.05
N LEU A 128 -1.04 6.40 -38.05
CA LEU A 128 -1.61 5.06 -38.24
C LEU A 128 -2.84 5.14 -39.16
N ALA A 129 -3.71 6.13 -38.95
CA ALA A 129 -4.88 6.34 -39.80
C ALA A 129 -4.48 6.65 -41.25
N ALA A 130 -3.47 7.50 -41.47
CA ALA A 130 -2.98 7.81 -42.82
C ALA A 130 -2.36 6.58 -43.52
N HIS A 131 -1.53 5.81 -42.81
CA HIS A 131 -0.90 4.61 -43.35
C HIS A 131 -1.92 3.53 -43.68
N THR A 132 -2.83 3.24 -42.75
CA THR A 132 -3.87 2.20 -42.91
C THR A 132 -4.90 2.55 -43.99
N HIS A 133 -5.15 3.83 -44.25
CA HIS A 133 -5.92 4.28 -45.40
C HIS A 133 -5.23 3.90 -46.73
N GLY A 134 -3.91 4.10 -46.81
CA GLY A 134 -3.11 3.71 -47.96
C GLY A 134 -3.09 2.20 -48.20
N LEU A 135 -3.15 1.39 -47.13
CA LEU A 135 -3.28 -0.07 -47.25
C LEU A 135 -4.65 -0.49 -47.80
N LEU A 136 -5.74 0.15 -47.39
CA LEU A 136 -7.07 -0.14 -47.93
C LEU A 136 -7.15 0.17 -49.44
N ALA A 137 -6.49 1.24 -49.89
CA ALA A 137 -6.43 1.61 -51.31
C ALA A 137 -5.71 0.57 -52.19
N GLN A 138 -4.92 -0.33 -51.60
CA GLN A 138 -4.26 -1.43 -52.30
C GLN A 138 -5.16 -2.66 -52.46
N GLU A 139 -6.37 -2.65 -51.87
CA GLU A 139 -7.32 -3.77 -51.86
C GLU A 139 -6.72 -5.10 -51.34
N ALA A 140 -5.64 -5.00 -50.55
CA ALA A 140 -4.97 -6.15 -49.96
C ALA A 140 -5.81 -6.73 -48.80
N THR A 141 -5.66 -8.03 -48.55
CA THR A 141 -6.23 -8.65 -47.35
C THR A 141 -5.35 -8.32 -46.14
N VAL A 142 -5.77 -7.33 -45.36
CA VAL A 142 -5.01 -6.77 -44.22
C VAL A 142 -5.62 -7.18 -42.88
N VAL A 143 -4.75 -7.55 -41.92
CA VAL A 143 -5.08 -7.76 -40.50
C VAL A 143 -4.12 -6.96 -39.63
N LEU A 144 -4.66 -6.02 -38.85
CA LEU A 144 -3.91 -5.18 -37.92
C LEU A 144 -4.20 -5.65 -36.50
N GLY A 145 -3.22 -6.29 -35.85
CA GLY A 145 -3.38 -6.89 -34.53
C GLY A 145 -2.46 -6.29 -33.49
N GLY A 146 -2.97 -6.06 -32.29
CA GLY A 146 -2.12 -5.58 -31.23
C GLY A 146 -2.85 -4.99 -30.04
N ASP A 147 -2.04 -4.46 -29.12
CA ASP A 147 -2.48 -3.63 -28.02
C ASP A 147 -2.62 -2.19 -28.52
N TYR A 148 -3.87 -1.77 -28.70
CA TYR A 148 -4.21 -0.42 -29.15
C TYR A 148 -4.20 0.59 -28.02
N ASN A 149 -4.09 0.17 -26.74
CA ASN A 149 -4.21 1.09 -25.61
C ASN A 149 -5.39 2.08 -25.79
N VAL A 150 -6.54 1.60 -26.26
CA VAL A 150 -7.79 2.38 -26.35
C VAL A 150 -8.92 1.48 -25.88
N ILE A 151 -9.76 1.99 -24.99
CA ILE A 151 -11.01 1.34 -24.58
C ILE A 151 -12.12 1.95 -25.46
N PRO A 152 -12.61 1.25 -26.51
CA PRO A 152 -13.47 1.87 -27.52
C PRO A 152 -14.81 2.36 -26.96
N GLU A 153 -15.47 1.53 -26.17
CA GLU A 153 -16.79 1.78 -25.59
C GLU A 153 -16.84 1.49 -24.09
N PRO A 154 -17.79 2.04 -23.33
CA PRO A 154 -17.91 1.75 -21.90
C PRO A 154 -18.06 0.25 -21.59
N VAL A 155 -18.67 -0.52 -22.50
CA VAL A 155 -18.82 -1.98 -22.35
C VAL A 155 -17.49 -2.73 -22.37
N ASP A 156 -16.44 -2.12 -22.93
CA ASP A 156 -15.09 -2.68 -23.03
C ASP A 156 -14.27 -2.49 -21.75
N CYS A 157 -14.88 -2.02 -20.65
CA CYS A 157 -14.24 -1.94 -19.35
C CYS A 157 -15.23 -2.30 -18.24
N HIS A 158 -14.72 -2.94 -17.18
CA HIS A 158 -15.55 -3.36 -16.05
C HIS A 158 -16.30 -2.20 -15.38
N ASP A 159 -15.60 -1.09 -15.12
CA ASP A 159 -16.11 0.10 -14.43
C ASP A 159 -15.70 1.40 -15.17
N PRO A 160 -16.51 1.88 -16.14
CA PRO A 160 -16.15 3.02 -17.01
C PRO A 160 -15.78 4.33 -16.29
N PRO A 161 -16.46 4.75 -15.20
CA PRO A 161 -16.06 5.90 -14.40
C PRO A 161 -14.59 5.92 -13.97
N VAL A 162 -14.00 4.76 -13.65
CA VAL A 162 -12.59 4.64 -13.22
C VAL A 162 -11.63 5.09 -14.32
N TRP A 163 -12.00 4.88 -15.58
CA TRP A 163 -11.16 5.18 -16.74
C TRP A 163 -11.35 6.62 -17.26
N SER A 164 -12.28 7.40 -16.71
CA SER A 164 -12.61 8.75 -17.20
C SER A 164 -11.42 9.72 -17.25
N GLY A 165 -10.42 9.55 -16.39
CA GLY A 165 -9.18 10.34 -16.38
C GLY A 165 -8.00 9.72 -17.14
N ASP A 166 -8.19 8.52 -17.72
CA ASP A 166 -7.13 7.73 -18.35
C ASP A 166 -7.07 8.02 -19.86
N ALA A 167 -5.84 8.09 -20.40
CA ALA A 167 -5.56 8.28 -21.82
C ALA A 167 -6.24 7.23 -22.73
N LEU A 168 -6.49 6.02 -22.24
CA LEU A 168 -7.13 4.92 -22.98
C LEU A 168 -8.61 5.21 -23.27
N PHE A 169 -9.28 5.96 -22.39
CA PHE A 169 -10.73 6.19 -22.45
C PHE A 169 -11.11 7.64 -22.75
N GLN A 170 -10.11 8.52 -22.94
CA GLN A 170 -10.35 9.90 -23.36
C GLN A 170 -11.13 9.96 -24.68
N PRO A 171 -12.07 10.93 -24.83
CA PRO A 171 -12.86 11.11 -26.05
C PRO A 171 -12.01 11.20 -27.33
N GLU A 172 -10.83 11.81 -27.27
CA GLU A 172 -9.91 11.99 -28.40
C GLU A 172 -9.30 10.67 -28.85
N SER A 173 -8.83 9.83 -27.92
CA SER A 173 -8.30 8.49 -28.25
C SER A 173 -9.39 7.60 -28.85
N ARG A 174 -10.60 7.67 -28.29
CA ARG A 174 -11.77 6.92 -28.80
C ARG A 174 -12.24 7.43 -30.15
N ALA A 175 -12.19 8.74 -30.38
CA ALA A 175 -12.48 9.33 -31.69
C ALA A 175 -11.45 8.92 -32.73
N ALA A 176 -10.16 8.89 -32.38
CA ALA A 176 -9.10 8.44 -33.28
C ALA A 176 -9.23 6.94 -33.61
N PHE A 177 -9.56 6.09 -32.65
CA PHE A 177 -9.83 4.67 -32.92
C PHE A 177 -11.07 4.47 -33.80
N ARG A 178 -12.17 5.18 -33.53
CA ARG A 178 -13.36 5.16 -34.40
C ARG A 178 -13.05 5.65 -35.82
N ARG A 179 -12.12 6.59 -35.98
CA ARG A 179 -11.67 7.02 -37.31
C ARG A 179 -11.04 5.87 -38.09
N LEU A 180 -10.26 4.98 -37.44
CA LEU A 180 -9.72 3.78 -38.10
C LEU A 180 -10.86 2.86 -38.58
N LEU A 181 -11.84 2.59 -37.71
CA LEU A 181 -12.99 1.75 -38.07
C LEU A 181 -13.81 2.35 -39.22
N HIS A 182 -14.09 3.66 -39.17
CA HIS A 182 -14.90 4.35 -40.17
C HIS A 182 -14.22 4.48 -41.54
N GLN A 183 -12.92 4.16 -41.67
CA GLN A 183 -12.28 4.03 -42.99
C GLN A 183 -12.73 2.76 -43.73
N GLY A 184 -13.29 1.77 -43.02
CA GLY A 184 -13.68 0.48 -43.57
C GLY A 184 -13.08 -0.73 -42.86
N TYR A 185 -12.31 -0.52 -41.77
CA TYR A 185 -11.82 -1.63 -40.95
C TYR A 185 -12.90 -2.15 -39.99
N THR A 186 -12.91 -3.46 -39.79
CA THR A 186 -13.84 -4.17 -38.90
C THR A 186 -13.10 -4.69 -37.66
N ASP A 187 -13.59 -4.38 -36.45
CA ASP A 187 -13.12 -5.05 -35.21
C ASP A 187 -13.67 -6.48 -35.18
N ALA A 188 -12.78 -7.48 -35.32
CA ALA A 188 -13.16 -8.88 -35.46
C ALA A 188 -14.00 -9.41 -34.29
N PHE A 189 -13.63 -9.06 -33.05
CA PHE A 189 -14.34 -9.54 -31.87
C PHE A 189 -15.74 -8.92 -31.79
N ARG A 190 -15.82 -7.60 -32.02
CA ARG A 190 -17.10 -6.88 -31.97
C ARG A 190 -18.05 -7.33 -33.08
N ALA A 191 -17.55 -7.69 -34.25
CA ALA A 191 -18.37 -8.17 -35.37
C ALA A 191 -19.12 -9.48 -35.05
N LEU A 192 -18.50 -10.39 -34.28
CA LEU A 192 -19.10 -11.69 -33.94
C LEU A 192 -19.89 -11.67 -32.63
N HIS A 193 -19.44 -10.89 -31.65
CA HIS A 193 -19.98 -10.93 -30.28
C HIS A 193 -20.77 -9.70 -29.87
N GLY A 194 -20.80 -8.66 -30.72
CA GLY A 194 -21.46 -7.39 -30.41
C GLY A 194 -20.90 -6.71 -29.15
N ALA A 195 -21.71 -5.85 -28.53
CA ALA A 195 -21.37 -5.14 -27.30
C ALA A 195 -21.47 -6.06 -26.05
N GLN A 196 -20.74 -7.17 -26.05
CA GLN A 196 -20.68 -8.10 -24.93
C GLN A 196 -19.86 -7.54 -23.78
N ARG A 197 -20.44 -7.51 -22.58
CA ARG A 197 -19.74 -7.15 -21.33
C ARG A 197 -18.97 -8.35 -20.78
N GLY A 198 -17.83 -8.12 -20.12
CA GLY A 198 -16.99 -9.18 -19.55
C GLY A 198 -15.93 -9.74 -20.50
N ALA A 199 -15.92 -9.28 -21.76
CA ALA A 199 -14.95 -9.73 -22.77
C ALA A 199 -13.69 -8.84 -22.74
N TYR A 200 -12.89 -8.97 -21.69
CA TYR A 200 -11.67 -8.18 -21.50
C TYR A 200 -10.42 -8.90 -22.00
N THR A 201 -9.37 -8.17 -22.38
CA THR A 201 -8.09 -8.72 -22.86
C THR A 201 -6.93 -8.37 -21.92
N PHE A 202 -7.12 -7.39 -21.05
CA PHE A 202 -6.15 -6.97 -20.05
C PHE A 202 -6.82 -6.85 -18.67
N TRP A 203 -6.10 -7.32 -17.66
CA TRP A 203 -6.42 -7.14 -16.26
C TRP A 203 -5.18 -6.61 -15.56
N ASP A 204 -5.33 -5.56 -14.74
CA ASP A 204 -4.20 -5.07 -13.97
C ASP A 204 -3.72 -6.16 -13.00
N TYR A 205 -2.40 -6.34 -12.87
CA TYR A 205 -1.83 -7.31 -11.94
C TYR A 205 -2.13 -7.01 -10.46
N GLN A 206 -2.82 -5.91 -10.13
CA GLN A 206 -3.19 -5.52 -8.76
C GLN A 206 -4.65 -5.75 -8.44
N GLY A 207 -4.97 -5.72 -7.14
CA GLY A 207 -6.35 -5.66 -6.66
C GLY A 207 -7.16 -6.93 -6.86
N GLY A 208 -6.57 -7.99 -7.43
CA GLY A 208 -7.29 -9.20 -7.79
C GLY A 208 -8.14 -9.04 -9.05
N ALA A 209 -7.78 -8.12 -9.97
CA ALA A 209 -8.59 -7.80 -11.14
C ALA A 209 -8.88 -9.03 -12.00
N TRP A 210 -7.93 -9.95 -12.18
CA TRP A 210 -8.15 -11.21 -12.87
C TRP A 210 -9.24 -12.07 -12.19
N GLN A 211 -9.18 -12.23 -10.86
CA GLN A 211 -10.13 -13.03 -10.09
C GLN A 211 -11.53 -12.40 -10.02
N GLY A 212 -11.60 -11.07 -9.97
CA GLY A 212 -12.84 -10.31 -10.01
C GLY A 212 -13.41 -10.10 -11.42
N ASP A 213 -12.70 -10.56 -12.45
CA ASP A 213 -12.95 -10.22 -13.87
C ASP A 213 -13.09 -8.69 -14.10
N GLU A 214 -12.28 -7.89 -13.41
CA GLU A 214 -12.23 -6.43 -13.48
C GLU A 214 -11.30 -5.95 -14.60
N GLY A 215 -11.58 -6.34 -15.83
CA GLY A 215 -10.69 -6.10 -16.97
C GLY A 215 -11.09 -4.92 -17.88
N ILE A 216 -10.26 -4.73 -18.91
CA ILE A 216 -10.52 -3.88 -20.07
C ILE A 216 -10.19 -4.62 -21.37
N ARG A 217 -10.87 -4.26 -22.45
CA ARG A 217 -10.59 -4.73 -23.81
C ARG A 217 -9.86 -3.63 -24.58
N ILE A 218 -8.57 -3.83 -24.80
CA ILE A 218 -7.68 -2.89 -25.50
C ILE A 218 -6.85 -3.58 -26.59
N ASP A 219 -6.91 -4.90 -26.66
CA ASP A 219 -6.28 -5.69 -27.71
C ASP A 219 -7.31 -5.99 -28.79
N HIS A 220 -6.98 -5.66 -30.04
CA HIS A 220 -7.91 -5.76 -31.16
C HIS A 220 -7.24 -6.40 -32.37
N LEU A 221 -8.05 -7.10 -33.17
CA LEU A 221 -7.73 -7.48 -34.55
C LEU A 221 -8.65 -6.66 -35.46
N LEU A 222 -8.09 -5.68 -36.17
CA LEU A 222 -8.82 -4.89 -37.16
C LEU A 222 -8.61 -5.47 -38.56
N LEU A 223 -9.72 -5.75 -39.23
CA LEU A 223 -9.75 -6.46 -40.50
C LEU A 223 -10.12 -5.51 -41.64
N SER A 224 -9.37 -5.52 -42.73
CA SER A 224 -9.84 -4.98 -44.02
C SER A 224 -11.16 -5.65 -44.44
N PRO A 225 -11.96 -5.05 -45.34
CA PRO A 225 -13.17 -5.69 -45.85
C PRO A 225 -12.95 -7.13 -46.37
N GLN A 226 -11.87 -7.34 -47.14
CA GLN A 226 -11.49 -8.65 -47.68
C GLN A 226 -11.14 -9.67 -46.58
N ALA A 227 -10.56 -9.22 -45.46
CA ALA A 227 -10.28 -10.07 -44.33
C ALA A 227 -11.54 -10.35 -43.49
N ALA A 228 -12.43 -9.35 -43.36
CA ALA A 228 -13.68 -9.47 -42.63
C ALA A 228 -14.65 -10.47 -43.30
N ASP A 229 -14.68 -10.52 -44.64
CA ASP A 229 -15.44 -11.53 -45.39
C ASP A 229 -15.00 -12.98 -45.11
N ARG A 230 -13.80 -13.15 -44.54
CA ARG A 230 -13.20 -14.45 -44.20
C ARG A 230 -13.22 -14.73 -42.69
N LEU A 231 -13.84 -13.86 -41.89
CA LEU A 231 -13.91 -14.00 -40.44
C LEU A 231 -14.90 -15.10 -40.06
N GLU A 232 -14.39 -16.21 -39.52
CA GLU A 232 -15.22 -17.32 -39.04
C GLU A 232 -15.38 -17.33 -37.51
N ALA A 233 -14.32 -17.03 -36.77
CA ALA A 233 -14.31 -17.03 -35.31
C ALA A 233 -13.31 -16.01 -34.75
N CYS A 234 -13.59 -15.49 -33.56
CA CYS A 234 -12.69 -14.65 -32.78
C CYS A 234 -12.96 -14.89 -31.30
N GLU A 235 -11.93 -15.22 -30.53
CA GLU A 235 -12.07 -15.55 -29.10
C GLU A 235 -10.98 -14.85 -28.30
N ILE A 236 -11.23 -14.71 -27.00
CA ILE A 236 -10.24 -14.22 -26.04
C ILE A 236 -9.78 -15.43 -25.22
N ASP A 237 -8.50 -15.79 -25.36
CA ASP A 237 -7.90 -16.88 -24.61
C ASP A 237 -7.52 -16.44 -23.20
N ARG A 238 -8.05 -17.12 -22.18
CA ARG A 238 -7.78 -16.87 -20.75
C ARG A 238 -6.77 -17.86 -20.15
N GLY A 239 -6.24 -18.81 -20.94
CA GLY A 239 -5.34 -19.87 -20.49
C GLY A 239 -6.04 -21.03 -19.76
N SER A 240 -5.39 -22.21 -19.75
CA SER A 240 -5.75 -23.37 -18.91
C SER A 240 -5.08 -23.25 -17.53
N ASP A 241 -5.77 -23.66 -16.46
CA ASP A 241 -5.31 -23.66 -15.05
C ASP A 241 -3.80 -23.97 -14.91
N ALA A 242 -3.00 -22.93 -14.64
CA ALA A 242 -1.54 -23.01 -14.63
C ALA A 242 -1.03 -23.94 -13.51
N ALA A 243 -0.06 -24.80 -13.86
CA ALA A 243 0.66 -25.62 -12.90
C ALA A 243 1.30 -24.74 -11.78
N PRO A 244 1.22 -25.16 -10.50
CA PRO A 244 1.71 -24.35 -9.40
C PRO A 244 3.24 -24.24 -9.43
N MET A 245 3.73 -22.99 -9.39
CA MET A 245 5.14 -22.68 -9.12
C MET A 245 5.59 -23.27 -7.77
N PRO A 246 6.86 -23.71 -7.63
CA PRO A 246 7.40 -24.15 -6.35
C PRO A 246 7.28 -23.03 -5.31
N PHE A 247 6.81 -23.38 -4.11
CA PHE A 247 6.63 -22.46 -2.98
C PHE A 247 7.93 -21.70 -2.69
N LEU A 248 7.90 -20.37 -2.83
CA LEU A 248 9.04 -19.48 -2.64
C LEU A 248 8.67 -18.36 -1.66
N PRO A 249 8.99 -18.50 -0.36
CA PRO A 249 8.62 -17.52 0.65
C PRO A 249 9.44 -16.23 0.47
N LEU A 250 8.77 -15.11 0.27
CA LEU A 250 9.40 -13.79 0.11
C LEU A 250 9.28 -12.92 1.37
N TYR A 251 8.23 -13.14 2.16
CA TYR A 251 7.90 -12.37 3.35
C TYR A 251 6.84 -13.10 4.16
N ASP A 252 6.86 -12.98 5.49
CA ASP A 252 5.78 -13.39 6.36
C ASP A 252 5.30 -12.19 7.22
N ASN A 253 4.04 -12.22 7.64
CA ASN A 253 3.42 -11.12 8.38
C ASN A 253 3.48 -11.27 9.91
N ASN A 254 4.28 -12.20 10.44
CA ASN A 254 4.27 -12.53 11.85
C ASN A 254 5.36 -11.76 12.62
N PRO A 255 5.01 -10.82 13.52
CA PRO A 255 6.01 -10.04 14.23
C PRO A 255 6.71 -10.87 15.32
N ARG A 256 7.98 -10.55 15.58
CA ARG A 256 8.71 -11.04 16.77
C ARG A 256 8.30 -10.24 18.00
N ILE A 257 8.04 -10.92 19.12
CA ILE A 257 7.47 -10.30 20.33
C ILE A 257 8.45 -10.34 21.50
N TRP A 258 9.24 -11.41 21.64
CA TRP A 258 9.93 -11.76 22.87
C TRP A 258 11.45 -11.60 22.84
N ILE A 259 12.08 -11.60 21.66
CA ILE A 259 13.51 -11.35 21.46
C ILE A 259 13.73 -10.02 20.75
N LYS A 260 14.82 -9.32 21.09
CA LYS A 260 15.19 -8.06 20.42
C LYS A 260 15.68 -8.29 19.00
N ALA A 261 16.40 -9.39 18.76
CA ALA A 261 16.95 -9.76 17.46
C ALA A 261 17.20 -11.28 17.38
N PRO A 262 17.08 -11.91 16.20
CA PRO A 262 17.27 -13.35 16.01
C PRO A 262 18.75 -13.71 15.77
N TYR A 263 19.58 -13.57 16.81
CA TYR A 263 21.03 -13.75 16.72
C TYR A 263 21.46 -15.14 16.26
N VAL A 264 20.73 -16.19 16.66
CA VAL A 264 21.07 -17.57 16.29
C VAL A 264 20.75 -17.80 14.81
N THR A 265 19.62 -17.31 14.32
CA THR A 265 19.27 -17.35 12.90
C THR A 265 20.34 -16.67 12.06
N TRP A 266 20.76 -15.45 12.43
CA TRP A 266 21.84 -14.74 11.73
C TRP A 266 23.17 -15.50 11.78
N GLY A 267 23.51 -16.08 12.94
CA GLY A 267 24.69 -16.91 13.10
C GLY A 267 24.66 -18.16 12.22
N LEU A 268 23.52 -18.84 12.13
CA LEU A 268 23.34 -20.01 11.25
C LEU A 268 23.47 -19.62 9.78
N ILE A 269 22.85 -18.51 9.34
CA ILE A 269 23.01 -18.00 7.98
C ILE A 269 24.49 -17.71 7.68
N ALA A 270 25.17 -17.01 8.57
CA ALA A 270 26.59 -16.69 8.40
C ALA A 270 27.46 -17.96 8.33
N LEU A 271 27.22 -18.95 9.19
CA LEU A 271 27.96 -20.23 9.16
C LEU A 271 27.76 -20.99 7.85
N ASN A 272 26.55 -21.01 7.30
CA ASN A 272 26.26 -21.65 6.00
C ASN A 272 26.94 -20.93 4.84
N VAL A 273 26.93 -19.59 4.84
CA VAL A 273 27.62 -18.78 3.83
C VAL A 273 29.13 -18.99 3.92
N ILE A 274 29.71 -18.97 5.13
CA ILE A 274 31.14 -19.23 5.34
C ILE A 274 31.50 -20.65 4.88
N GLY A 275 30.69 -21.66 5.26
CA GLY A 275 30.88 -23.05 4.83
C GLY A 275 30.93 -23.16 3.31
N PHE A 276 30.01 -22.51 2.59
CA PHE A 276 29.99 -22.51 1.14
C PHE A 276 31.19 -21.78 0.52
N LEU A 277 31.62 -20.64 1.09
CA LEU A 277 32.82 -19.94 0.62
C LEU A 277 34.08 -20.81 0.77
N LEU A 278 34.19 -21.58 1.87
CA LEU A 278 35.28 -22.55 2.06
C LEU A 278 35.23 -23.70 1.05
N GLN A 279 34.03 -24.11 0.60
CA GLN A 279 33.91 -25.08 -0.50
C GLN A 279 34.46 -24.53 -1.84
N LEU A 280 34.46 -23.22 -2.04
CA LEU A 280 34.91 -22.57 -3.28
C LEU A 280 36.42 -22.26 -3.33
N GLU A 281 37.07 -22.09 -2.17
CA GLU A 281 38.45 -21.55 -2.04
C GLU A 281 39.53 -22.36 -2.79
N GLY A 282 39.28 -23.64 -3.13
CA GLY A 282 40.23 -24.52 -3.82
C GLY A 282 39.75 -25.11 -5.16
N GLY A 283 38.73 -24.52 -5.78
CA GLY A 283 38.16 -25.01 -7.05
C GLY A 283 37.46 -26.37 -6.95
N THR A 284 37.14 -27.00 -8.08
CA THR A 284 36.28 -28.20 -8.15
C THR A 284 36.78 -29.37 -7.30
N ARG A 285 38.10 -29.56 -7.18
CA ARG A 285 38.67 -30.67 -6.39
C ARG A 285 38.44 -30.48 -4.89
N GLN A 286 38.69 -29.28 -4.36
CA GLN A 286 38.44 -28.96 -2.96
C GLN A 286 36.94 -29.01 -2.65
N PHE A 287 36.11 -28.50 -3.57
CA PHE A 287 34.66 -28.54 -3.45
C PHE A 287 34.15 -29.98 -3.25
N GLN A 288 34.57 -30.90 -4.12
CA GLN A 288 34.21 -32.31 -4.02
C GLN A 288 34.76 -32.95 -2.73
N ALA A 289 36.01 -32.65 -2.36
CA ALA A 289 36.60 -33.19 -1.13
C ALA A 289 35.82 -32.77 0.12
N MET A 290 35.35 -31.53 0.18
CA MET A 290 34.50 -31.02 1.27
C MET A 290 33.14 -31.70 1.29
N VAL A 291 32.50 -31.89 0.12
CA VAL A 291 31.20 -32.57 0.00
C VAL A 291 31.27 -34.02 0.44
N TYR A 292 32.27 -34.80 0.00
CA TYR A 292 32.40 -36.19 0.42
C TYR A 292 32.91 -36.34 1.86
N GLY A 293 33.80 -35.46 2.31
CA GLY A 293 34.44 -35.60 3.63
C GLY A 293 33.65 -35.08 4.81
N TYR A 294 32.73 -34.13 4.58
CA TYR A 294 31.88 -33.54 5.62
C TYR A 294 30.38 -33.73 5.33
N GLY A 295 29.99 -34.19 4.13
CA GLY A 295 28.62 -34.54 3.78
C GLY A 295 28.21 -35.89 4.36
N PHE A 296 26.90 -36.08 4.52
CA PHE A 296 26.35 -37.30 5.08
C PHE A 296 26.12 -38.33 3.97
N ILE A 297 26.83 -39.46 4.03
CA ILE A 297 26.70 -40.55 3.05
C ILE A 297 26.12 -41.79 3.77
N PRO A 298 24.89 -42.23 3.42
CA PRO A 298 24.25 -43.37 4.06
C PRO A 298 25.10 -44.66 4.06
N ALA A 299 25.72 -44.99 2.92
CA ALA A 299 26.57 -46.19 2.79
C ALA A 299 27.81 -46.15 3.70
N VAL A 300 28.36 -44.96 3.96
CA VAL A 300 29.52 -44.81 4.86
C VAL A 300 29.09 -44.92 6.32
N LEU A 301 27.90 -44.40 6.67
CA LEU A 301 27.36 -44.54 8.02
C LEU A 301 26.94 -45.99 8.34
N SER A 302 26.43 -46.74 7.36
CA SER A 302 26.08 -48.16 7.53
C SER A 302 27.27 -49.11 7.50
N GLY A 303 28.45 -48.63 7.05
CA GLY A 303 29.62 -49.47 6.80
C GLY A 303 29.52 -50.29 5.51
N ALA A 304 28.56 -49.98 4.62
CA ALA A 304 28.43 -50.60 3.30
C ALA A 304 29.47 -50.09 2.29
N ALA A 305 30.02 -48.89 2.49
CA ALA A 305 31.10 -48.29 1.71
C ALA A 305 32.12 -47.59 2.62
N GLU A 306 33.37 -47.48 2.15
CA GLU A 306 34.42 -46.74 2.85
C GLU A 306 34.95 -45.61 1.96
N LEU A 307 35.11 -44.42 2.55
CA LEU A 307 35.80 -43.33 1.89
C LEU A 307 37.31 -43.55 1.93
N PRO A 308 38.05 -43.18 0.87
CA PRO A 308 39.50 -43.11 0.92
C PRO A 308 39.99 -42.27 2.12
N PRO A 309 41.09 -42.62 2.81
CA PRO A 309 41.55 -41.93 4.01
C PRO A 309 41.77 -40.42 3.86
N TRP A 310 42.08 -39.96 2.65
CA TRP A 310 42.28 -38.55 2.33
C TRP A 310 40.97 -37.77 2.11
N LEU A 311 39.83 -38.46 1.99
CA LEU A 311 38.49 -37.88 1.94
C LEU A 311 37.75 -38.00 3.27
N ALA A 312 38.12 -38.93 4.16
CA ALA A 312 37.45 -39.17 5.44
C ALA A 312 37.74 -38.09 6.51
N SER A 313 37.40 -36.83 6.21
CA SER A 313 37.73 -35.66 7.04
C SER A 313 36.92 -35.53 8.33
N ALA A 314 35.72 -36.11 8.39
CA ALA A 314 34.89 -36.17 9.60
C ALA A 314 34.42 -37.61 9.90
N PRO A 315 34.29 -38.00 11.19
CA PRO A 315 33.69 -39.28 11.56
C PRO A 315 32.26 -39.42 11.01
N PRO A 316 31.81 -40.61 10.58
CA PRO A 316 30.50 -40.79 9.94
C PRO A 316 29.32 -40.22 10.75
N LEU A 317 29.32 -40.39 12.08
CA LEU A 317 28.27 -39.82 12.94
C LEU A 317 28.28 -38.28 12.98
N LEU A 318 29.46 -37.66 12.90
CA LEU A 318 29.58 -36.20 12.89
C LEU A 318 29.07 -35.60 11.57
N THR A 319 29.08 -36.39 10.48
CA THR A 319 28.55 -35.95 9.19
C THR A 319 27.06 -35.61 9.21
N LEU A 320 26.28 -36.19 10.13
CA LEU A 320 24.87 -35.82 10.35
C LEU A 320 24.70 -34.35 10.80
N VAL A 321 25.75 -33.76 11.37
CA VAL A 321 25.79 -32.35 11.78
C VAL A 321 26.50 -31.49 10.74
N THR A 322 27.69 -31.90 10.28
CA THR A 322 28.49 -31.07 9.36
C THR A 322 27.83 -30.92 7.99
N SER A 323 27.08 -31.92 7.51
CA SER A 323 26.34 -31.86 6.25
C SER A 323 25.31 -30.73 6.20
N GLN A 324 24.80 -30.30 7.35
CA GLN A 324 23.82 -29.21 7.46
C GLN A 324 24.38 -27.84 7.05
N PHE A 325 25.71 -27.72 6.90
CA PHE A 325 26.41 -26.47 6.59
C PHE A 325 27.10 -26.47 5.21
N LEU A 326 26.85 -27.51 4.40
CA LEU A 326 27.41 -27.66 3.05
C LEU A 326 26.33 -27.49 2.00
N HIS A 327 26.69 -26.95 0.83
CA HIS A 327 25.74 -26.80 -0.28
C HIS A 327 26.36 -27.24 -1.60
N GLY A 328 25.53 -27.77 -2.50
CA GLY A 328 25.94 -28.27 -3.81
C GLY A 328 26.23 -27.16 -4.83
N ASP A 329 25.58 -26.00 -4.69
CA ASP A 329 25.73 -24.86 -5.58
C ASP A 329 25.14 -23.57 -4.94
N LEU A 330 25.29 -22.44 -5.64
CA LEU A 330 24.85 -21.13 -5.16
C LEU A 330 23.32 -21.01 -5.05
N LEU A 331 22.57 -21.62 -5.96
CA LEU A 331 21.11 -21.60 -5.95
C LEU A 331 20.58 -22.39 -4.76
N HIS A 332 21.17 -23.56 -4.50
CA HIS A 332 20.87 -24.40 -3.34
C HIS A 332 21.14 -23.65 -2.03
N LEU A 333 22.28 -22.95 -1.90
CA LEU A 333 22.52 -22.07 -0.74
C LEU A 333 21.47 -20.95 -0.65
N GLY A 334 21.21 -20.25 -1.75
CA GLY A 334 20.29 -19.13 -1.80
C GLY A 334 18.88 -19.49 -1.31
N PHE A 335 18.32 -20.61 -1.77
CA PHE A 335 17.01 -21.06 -1.31
C PHE A 335 17.00 -21.45 0.17
N ASN A 336 18.01 -22.15 0.67
CA ASN A 336 18.10 -22.50 2.10
C ASN A 336 18.15 -21.23 2.97
N MET A 337 18.99 -20.27 2.60
CA MET A 337 19.14 -19.04 3.37
C MET A 337 17.88 -18.19 3.34
N LEU A 338 17.14 -18.17 2.22
CA LEU A 338 15.86 -17.48 2.13
C LEU A 338 14.81 -18.09 3.07
N PHE A 339 14.63 -19.41 3.06
CA PHE A 339 13.68 -20.08 3.96
C PHE A 339 14.05 -19.88 5.43
N LEU A 340 15.34 -19.99 5.75
CA LEU A 340 15.81 -19.75 7.10
C LEU A 340 15.58 -18.29 7.51
N PHE A 341 15.85 -17.34 6.64
CA PHE A 341 15.65 -15.91 6.91
C PHE A 341 14.18 -15.54 7.15
N ILE A 342 13.24 -16.12 6.40
CA ILE A 342 11.81 -15.82 6.52
C ILE A 342 11.16 -16.51 7.71
N PHE A 343 11.51 -17.77 8.01
CA PHE A 343 10.74 -18.54 9.00
C PHE A 343 11.44 -18.70 10.36
N ALA A 344 12.78 -18.71 10.39
CA ALA A 344 13.50 -19.11 11.58
C ALA A 344 13.46 -18.08 12.71
N ASP A 345 13.34 -16.80 12.37
CA ASP A 345 13.34 -15.71 13.35
C ASP A 345 12.10 -15.77 14.27
N ASN A 346 10.94 -16.16 13.75
CA ASN A 346 9.72 -16.40 14.52
C ASN A 346 9.84 -17.66 15.40
N ILE A 347 10.50 -18.71 14.91
CA ILE A 347 10.73 -19.92 15.71
C ILE A 347 11.77 -19.64 16.80
N GLU A 348 12.80 -18.85 16.52
CA GLU A 348 13.75 -18.37 17.51
C GLU A 348 13.09 -17.48 18.57
N ASP A 349 12.16 -16.62 18.17
CA ASP A 349 11.35 -15.82 19.09
C ASP A 349 10.54 -16.73 20.02
N ALA A 350 9.87 -17.73 19.43
CA ALA A 350 9.01 -18.67 20.13
C ALA A 350 9.75 -19.57 21.13
N LEU A 351 10.94 -20.06 20.80
CA LEU A 351 11.72 -21.01 21.60
C LEU A 351 12.76 -20.31 22.50
N GLY A 352 13.25 -19.15 22.06
CA GLY A 352 14.44 -18.48 22.60
C GLY A 352 15.74 -19.07 22.03
N HIS A 353 16.81 -18.25 22.02
CA HIS A 353 18.08 -18.51 21.35
C HIS A 353 18.64 -19.94 21.55
N GLY A 354 18.89 -20.34 22.81
CA GLY A 354 19.54 -21.62 23.10
C GLY A 354 18.69 -22.84 22.72
N ARG A 355 17.38 -22.78 22.98
CA ARG A 355 16.44 -23.87 22.60
C ARG A 355 16.31 -23.96 21.09
N PHE A 356 16.30 -22.83 20.39
CA PHE A 356 16.24 -22.79 18.93
C PHE A 356 17.48 -23.40 18.28
N LEU A 357 18.70 -23.11 18.78
CA LEU A 357 19.92 -23.73 18.26
C LEU A 357 19.88 -25.26 18.41
N ALA A 358 19.51 -25.76 19.60
CA ALA A 358 19.37 -27.20 19.84
C ALA A 358 18.29 -27.82 18.94
N PHE A 359 17.14 -27.15 18.82
CA PHE A 359 16.04 -27.56 17.95
C PHE A 359 16.48 -27.70 16.48
N TYR A 360 17.19 -26.70 15.93
CA TYR A 360 17.66 -26.70 14.55
C TYR A 360 18.60 -27.89 14.27
N LEU A 361 19.61 -28.08 15.12
CA LEU A 361 20.59 -29.16 14.96
C LEU A 361 19.94 -30.55 15.09
N LEU A 362 19.02 -30.71 16.04
CA LEU A 362 18.27 -31.96 16.22
C LEU A 362 17.38 -32.29 15.02
N CYS A 363 16.72 -31.28 14.43
CA CYS A 363 15.93 -31.48 13.21
C CYS A 363 16.80 -31.94 12.04
N GLY A 364 17.99 -31.36 11.86
CA GLY A 364 18.92 -31.80 10.81
C GLY A 364 19.47 -33.21 11.03
N VAL A 365 19.81 -33.58 12.27
CA VAL A 365 20.24 -34.96 12.59
C VAL A 365 19.11 -35.96 12.35
N ALA A 366 17.89 -35.66 12.79
CA ALA A 366 16.73 -36.51 12.57
C ALA A 366 16.36 -36.63 11.08
N ALA A 367 16.54 -35.57 10.30
CA ALA A 367 16.40 -35.59 8.84
C ALA A 367 17.41 -36.55 8.19
N GLY A 368 18.69 -36.48 8.58
CA GLY A 368 19.72 -37.40 8.09
C GLY A 368 19.41 -38.86 8.46
N LEU A 369 18.96 -39.12 9.68
CA LEU A 369 18.58 -40.46 10.13
C LEU A 369 17.31 -40.99 9.43
N ALA A 370 16.34 -40.13 9.13
CA ALA A 370 15.18 -40.51 8.32
C ALA A 370 15.61 -40.89 6.90
N HIS A 371 16.47 -40.09 6.27
CA HIS A 371 17.00 -40.43 4.95
C HIS A 371 17.80 -41.73 4.94
N PHE A 372 18.62 -41.94 5.98
CA PHE A 372 19.36 -43.19 6.21
C PHE A 372 18.44 -44.41 6.25
N ALA A 373 17.35 -44.34 7.02
CA ALA A 373 16.45 -45.48 7.23
C ALA A 373 15.86 -46.03 5.91
N PHE A 374 15.65 -45.16 4.92
CA PHE A 374 15.08 -45.53 3.62
C PHE A 374 16.13 -45.67 2.50
N ASN A 375 17.36 -45.20 2.70
CA ASN A 375 18.41 -45.15 1.66
C ASN A 375 19.78 -45.60 2.21
N PHE A 376 19.83 -46.55 3.14
CA PHE A 376 21.04 -46.93 3.89
C PHE A 376 22.23 -47.41 3.03
N ALA A 377 21.97 -47.84 1.79
CA ALA A 377 22.98 -48.28 0.82
C ALA A 377 23.36 -47.20 -0.21
N SER A 378 22.80 -45.99 -0.12
CA SER A 378 23.11 -44.91 -1.05
C SER A 378 24.52 -44.37 -0.84
N GLU A 379 25.27 -44.27 -1.93
CA GLU A 379 26.60 -43.64 -1.98
C GLU A 379 26.53 -42.13 -2.29
N VAL A 380 25.32 -41.62 -2.58
CA VAL A 380 25.13 -40.20 -2.91
C VAL A 380 25.22 -39.36 -1.63
N PRO A 381 26.12 -38.35 -1.57
CA PRO A 381 26.24 -37.49 -0.41
C PRO A 381 25.03 -36.57 -0.26
N VAL A 382 24.45 -36.57 0.94
CA VAL A 382 23.45 -35.60 1.37
C VAL A 382 24.16 -34.39 1.97
N VAL A 383 23.92 -33.24 1.36
CA VAL A 383 24.43 -31.94 1.80
C VAL A 383 23.29 -30.93 1.78
N GLY A 384 23.26 -30.02 2.76
CA GLY A 384 22.29 -28.93 2.79
C GLY A 384 21.64 -28.73 4.16
N ALA A 385 21.36 -27.47 4.49
CA ALA A 385 20.58 -27.08 5.65
C ALA A 385 19.11 -27.51 5.57
N SER A 386 18.66 -28.04 4.43
CA SER A 386 17.25 -28.21 4.08
C SER A 386 16.48 -29.14 5.01
N GLY A 387 17.12 -30.18 5.58
CA GLY A 387 16.50 -31.03 6.60
C GLY A 387 16.19 -30.28 7.90
N ALA A 388 17.14 -29.46 8.38
CA ALA A 388 16.94 -28.65 9.57
C ALA A 388 15.92 -27.52 9.33
N ILE A 389 15.99 -26.86 8.17
CA ILE A 389 15.01 -25.86 7.73
C ILE A 389 13.62 -26.49 7.60
N SER A 390 13.50 -27.71 7.09
CA SER A 390 12.21 -28.40 7.04
C SER A 390 11.62 -28.58 8.45
N GLY A 391 12.46 -28.82 9.46
CA GLY A 391 12.04 -28.77 10.86
C GLY A 391 11.53 -27.39 11.31
N VAL A 392 12.20 -26.31 10.91
CA VAL A 392 11.70 -24.93 11.12
C VAL A 392 10.31 -24.75 10.49
N LEU A 393 10.08 -25.26 9.28
CA LEU A 393 8.77 -25.20 8.62
C LEU A 393 7.70 -26.03 9.36
N GLY A 394 8.06 -27.22 9.85
CA GLY A 394 7.17 -28.03 10.69
C GLY A 394 6.78 -27.30 11.97
N ALA A 395 7.73 -26.66 12.65
CA ALA A 395 7.44 -25.82 13.81
C ALA A 395 6.54 -24.64 13.45
N TYR A 396 6.78 -23.99 12.30
CA TYR A 396 5.99 -22.85 11.84
C TYR A 396 4.54 -23.26 11.53
N LEU A 397 4.32 -24.43 10.93
CA LEU A 397 2.98 -24.98 10.71
C LEU A 397 2.23 -25.19 12.05
N LEU A 398 2.91 -25.63 13.10
CA LEU A 398 2.28 -25.83 14.41
C LEU A 398 2.02 -24.50 15.14
N LEU A 399 2.99 -23.58 15.14
CA LEU A 399 2.95 -22.38 15.96
C LEU A 399 2.23 -21.21 15.28
N TYR A 400 2.32 -21.08 13.95
CA TYR A 400 1.82 -19.93 13.19
C TYR A 400 1.05 -20.30 11.90
N PRO A 401 0.16 -21.31 11.90
CA PRO A 401 -0.58 -21.72 10.70
C PRO A 401 -1.50 -20.63 10.13
N ARG A 402 -1.90 -19.66 10.95
CA ARG A 402 -2.78 -18.54 10.56
C ARG A 402 -2.01 -17.29 10.12
N ALA A 403 -0.67 -17.30 10.20
CA ALA A 403 0.15 -16.29 9.57
C ALA A 403 0.01 -16.40 8.04
N TRP A 404 0.41 -15.36 7.32
CA TRP A 404 0.39 -15.35 5.86
C TRP A 404 1.77 -15.06 5.33
N VAL A 405 2.11 -15.81 4.28
CA VAL A 405 3.40 -15.73 3.59
C VAL A 405 3.14 -15.20 2.20
N ILE A 406 3.93 -14.23 1.77
CA ILE A 406 4.00 -13.82 0.38
C ILE A 406 4.82 -14.87 -0.37
N THR A 407 4.19 -15.59 -1.29
CA THR A 407 4.86 -16.53 -2.19
C THR A 407 4.40 -16.25 -3.63
N PRO A 408 5.28 -16.32 -4.63
CA PRO A 408 4.87 -16.21 -6.01
C PRO A 408 4.02 -17.43 -6.38
N VAL A 409 2.75 -17.21 -6.68
CA VAL A 409 1.87 -18.20 -7.29
C VAL A 409 1.69 -17.78 -8.74
N VAL A 410 2.18 -18.59 -9.68
CA VAL A 410 2.15 -18.28 -11.12
C VAL A 410 2.71 -16.86 -11.38
N PHE A 411 3.87 -16.58 -10.77
CA PHE A 411 4.63 -15.32 -10.90
C PHE A 411 4.02 -14.05 -10.27
N ILE A 412 2.91 -14.15 -9.55
CA ILE A 412 2.34 -13.03 -8.76
C ILE A 412 2.67 -13.26 -7.29
N PRO A 413 3.32 -12.31 -6.58
CA PRO A 413 3.50 -12.42 -5.14
C PRO A 413 2.12 -12.36 -4.46
N LEU A 414 1.59 -13.52 -4.09
CA LEU A 414 0.32 -13.64 -3.39
C LEU A 414 0.58 -13.87 -1.92
N MET A 415 -0.20 -13.21 -1.07
CA MET A 415 -0.31 -13.62 0.32
C MET A 415 -1.12 -14.90 0.34
N VAL A 416 -0.55 -15.97 0.90
CA VAL A 416 -1.23 -17.25 1.13
C VAL A 416 -1.15 -17.57 2.62
N PRO A 417 -2.20 -18.14 3.24
CA PRO A 417 -2.09 -18.63 4.62
C PRO A 417 -0.91 -19.61 4.72
N ALA A 418 0.00 -19.33 5.66
CA ALA A 418 1.22 -20.11 5.88
C ALA A 418 0.90 -21.59 6.08
N GLY A 419 -0.14 -21.89 6.87
CA GLY A 419 -0.57 -23.27 7.08
C GLY A 419 -0.95 -23.99 5.77
N LEU A 420 -1.68 -23.33 4.88
CA LEU A 420 -2.03 -23.90 3.57
C LEU A 420 -0.80 -24.08 2.70
N ALA A 421 0.05 -23.06 2.60
CA ALA A 421 1.25 -23.11 1.76
C ALA A 421 2.23 -24.21 2.22
N LEU A 422 2.44 -24.34 3.53
CA LEU A 422 3.31 -25.36 4.11
C LEU A 422 2.72 -26.77 3.99
N LEU A 423 1.38 -26.93 4.10
CA LEU A 423 0.72 -28.22 3.85
C LEU A 423 0.81 -28.66 2.39
N VAL A 424 0.62 -27.74 1.44
CA VAL A 424 0.79 -28.01 0.00
C VAL A 424 2.24 -28.37 -0.30
N TRP A 425 3.19 -27.59 0.24
CA TRP A 425 4.62 -27.88 0.09
C TRP A 425 4.99 -29.25 0.66
N PHE A 426 4.53 -29.59 1.86
CA PHE A 426 4.80 -30.89 2.49
C PHE A 426 4.13 -32.05 1.73
N GLY A 427 2.90 -31.84 1.23
CA GLY A 427 2.21 -32.80 0.36
C GLY A 427 3.00 -33.11 -0.91
N PHE A 428 3.60 -32.09 -1.52
CA PHE A 428 4.49 -32.27 -2.67
C PHE A 428 5.74 -33.11 -2.32
N GLN A 429 6.34 -32.91 -1.14
CA GLN A 429 7.46 -33.76 -0.68
C GLN A 429 7.05 -35.23 -0.58
N LEU A 430 5.84 -35.51 -0.06
CA LEU A 430 5.32 -36.88 0.04
C LEU A 430 5.08 -37.50 -1.34
N LEU A 431 4.45 -36.76 -2.27
CA LEU A 431 4.19 -37.26 -3.63
C LEU A 431 5.48 -37.68 -4.35
N ASN A 432 6.54 -36.88 -4.27
CA ASN A 432 7.82 -37.20 -4.91
C ASN A 432 8.50 -38.46 -4.33
N VAL A 433 8.29 -38.76 -3.04
CA VAL A 433 8.75 -40.02 -2.45
C VAL A 433 7.99 -41.22 -3.05
N PHE A 434 6.69 -41.09 -3.31
CA PHE A 434 5.86 -42.17 -3.84
C PHE A 434 5.98 -42.36 -5.36
N GLU A 435 6.27 -41.30 -6.11
CA GLU A 435 6.51 -41.36 -7.55
C GLU A 435 7.86 -42.00 -7.89
N GLY A 436 8.74 -42.17 -6.88
CA GLY A 436 9.98 -42.92 -7.02
C GLY A 436 10.97 -42.24 -7.96
N ASP A 437 10.97 -40.91 -8.01
CA ASP A 437 11.81 -40.14 -8.94
C ASP A 437 13.30 -40.28 -8.58
N THR A 438 13.91 -41.35 -9.09
CA THR A 438 15.33 -41.68 -8.96
C THR A 438 16.25 -40.69 -9.70
N ALA A 439 15.70 -39.76 -10.49
CA ALA A 439 16.47 -38.78 -11.25
C ALA A 439 16.66 -37.44 -10.50
N SER A 440 15.97 -37.24 -9.37
CA SER A 440 16.06 -35.99 -8.61
C SER A 440 17.22 -36.02 -7.60
N ASN A 441 18.10 -35.02 -7.62
CA ASN A 441 19.20 -34.84 -6.64
C ASN A 441 18.70 -34.34 -5.26
N VAL A 442 17.44 -34.62 -4.90
CA VAL A 442 16.78 -34.06 -3.71
C VAL A 442 16.53 -35.16 -2.68
N ALA A 443 17.01 -34.95 -1.45
CA ALA A 443 16.84 -35.87 -0.35
C ALA A 443 15.44 -35.79 0.29
N TRP A 444 14.39 -36.21 -0.44
CA TRP A 444 12.99 -36.08 -0.02
C TRP A 444 12.70 -36.63 1.40
N TRP A 445 13.25 -37.80 1.72
CA TRP A 445 13.12 -38.40 3.07
C TRP A 445 13.74 -37.55 4.18
N ALA A 446 14.78 -36.76 3.88
CA ALA A 446 15.37 -35.85 4.85
C ALA A 446 14.42 -34.70 5.16
N HIS A 447 13.74 -34.14 4.15
CA HIS A 447 12.73 -33.10 4.36
C HIS A 447 11.57 -33.64 5.21
N ILE A 448 11.06 -34.84 4.92
CA ILE A 448 9.97 -35.44 5.70
C ILE A 448 10.39 -35.64 7.16
N GLY A 449 11.57 -36.22 7.40
CA GLY A 449 12.08 -36.46 8.75
C GLY A 449 12.30 -35.16 9.54
N GLY A 450 12.85 -34.14 8.89
CA GLY A 450 13.02 -32.81 9.48
C GLY A 450 11.69 -32.19 9.88
N PHE A 451 10.72 -32.15 8.95
CA PHE A 451 9.40 -31.56 9.18
C PHE A 451 8.64 -32.20 10.34
N VAL A 452 8.59 -33.53 10.39
CA VAL A 452 7.92 -34.30 11.46
C VAL A 452 8.60 -34.07 12.81
N THR A 453 9.94 -34.02 12.83
CA THR A 453 10.70 -33.72 14.05
C THR A 453 10.42 -32.31 14.54
N GLY A 454 10.35 -31.34 13.63
CA GLY A 454 9.99 -29.96 13.92
C GLY A 454 8.62 -29.83 14.58
N LEU A 455 7.61 -30.49 14.02
CA LEU A 455 6.26 -30.58 14.59
C LEU A 455 6.27 -31.17 16.01
N ALA A 456 7.04 -32.23 16.24
CA ALA A 456 7.09 -32.91 17.53
C ALA A 456 7.80 -32.09 18.61
N LEU A 457 8.89 -31.38 18.27
CA LEU A 457 9.72 -30.65 19.22
C LEU A 457 9.23 -29.23 19.51
N ALA A 458 8.54 -28.58 18.58
CA ALA A 458 8.13 -27.18 18.73
C ALA A 458 7.18 -26.95 19.90
N GLY A 459 6.23 -27.85 20.13
CA GLY A 459 5.24 -27.75 21.20
C GLY A 459 5.86 -27.76 22.62
N PRO A 460 6.74 -28.73 22.95
CA PRO A 460 7.43 -28.76 24.24
C PRO A 460 8.49 -27.67 24.45
N LEU A 461 9.16 -27.22 23.38
CA LEU A 461 10.27 -26.27 23.48
C LEU A 461 9.86 -24.79 23.45
N ARG A 462 8.65 -24.47 23.00
CA ARG A 462 8.14 -23.08 22.97
C ARG A 462 8.03 -22.49 24.37
N ARG A 463 8.10 -21.16 24.45
CA ARG A 463 7.75 -20.40 25.66
C ARG A 463 6.27 -20.66 26.03
N PRO A 464 5.92 -20.78 27.33
CA PRO A 464 4.54 -21.05 27.75
C PRO A 464 3.51 -20.08 27.18
N MET A 465 3.89 -18.80 27.04
CA MET A 465 3.03 -17.71 26.55
C MET A 465 2.80 -17.71 25.03
N VAL A 466 3.53 -18.51 24.25
CA VAL A 466 3.37 -18.60 22.80
C VAL A 466 2.25 -19.61 22.49
N PRO A 467 1.08 -19.21 21.97
CA PRO A 467 -0.01 -20.15 21.72
C PRO A 467 0.34 -21.13 20.59
N LEU A 468 -0.19 -22.36 20.67
CA LEU A 468 -0.23 -23.25 19.51
C LEU A 468 -1.28 -22.75 18.52
N PHE A 469 -1.03 -22.98 17.23
CA PHE A 469 -1.89 -22.55 16.14
C PHE A 469 -2.13 -21.04 16.09
N GLY A 470 -1.15 -20.24 16.48
CA GLY A 470 -1.16 -18.78 16.40
C GLY A 470 -1.00 -18.23 14.97
N GLY A 471 -0.54 -16.98 14.89
CA GLY A 471 -0.48 -16.21 13.65
C GLY A 471 -1.73 -15.37 13.43
N GLN A 472 -1.58 -14.21 12.80
CA GLN A 472 -2.67 -13.30 12.46
C GLN A 472 -2.82 -13.21 10.94
N PRO A 473 -4.06 -13.17 10.40
CA PRO A 473 -4.25 -12.83 9.00
C PRO A 473 -3.75 -11.41 8.74
N PRO A 474 -3.25 -11.11 7.53
CA PRO A 474 -2.86 -9.77 7.17
C PRO A 474 -4.11 -8.88 7.25
N PRO A 475 -3.94 -7.60 7.65
CA PRO A 475 -5.04 -6.66 7.56
C PRO A 475 -5.59 -6.68 6.12
N ARG A 476 -6.92 -6.60 5.97
CA ARG A 476 -7.64 -6.67 4.68
C ARG A 476 -7.18 -5.63 3.63
N ASN A 477 -6.24 -4.76 4.00
CA ASN A 477 -5.81 -3.57 3.26
C ASN A 477 -4.34 -3.65 2.82
N LEU A 478 -3.66 -4.80 2.92
CA LEU A 478 -2.26 -4.97 2.50
C LEU A 478 -2.16 -4.98 0.96
N ARG A 479 -2.39 -3.81 0.34
CA ARG A 479 -2.03 -3.53 -1.04
C ARG A 479 -0.54 -3.19 -1.06
N LEU A 480 0.26 -4.05 -1.68
CA LEU A 480 1.65 -3.75 -2.04
C LEU A 480 1.69 -2.38 -2.73
N ASN A 481 2.24 -1.39 -2.03
CA ASN A 481 2.20 0.02 -2.37
C ASN A 481 2.89 0.25 -3.73
N ARG A 482 2.11 0.51 -4.79
CA ARG A 482 2.62 0.96 -6.09
C ARG A 482 2.67 2.48 -6.11
N SER A 483 3.74 3.00 -6.72
CA SER A 483 3.93 4.37 -7.22
C SER A 483 4.58 5.41 -6.29
N ALA A 484 5.91 5.35 -6.23
CA ALA A 484 6.71 6.56 -6.41
C ALA A 484 6.81 6.84 -7.92
N ARG A 485 6.03 7.78 -8.48
CA ARG A 485 6.38 8.59 -9.67
C ARG A 485 5.29 9.62 -10.06
N GLN A 486 5.64 10.88 -9.83
CA GLN A 486 5.35 12.10 -10.62
C GLN A 486 3.96 12.77 -10.56
N GLY A 487 4.02 14.11 -10.42
CA GLY A 487 2.95 15.08 -10.18
C GLY A 487 2.07 15.42 -11.40
N LYS A 488 0.85 15.93 -11.18
CA LYS A 488 0.41 17.31 -10.82
C LYS A 488 0.16 18.21 -12.05
N SER A 489 -1.12 18.47 -12.34
CA SER A 489 -1.65 19.83 -12.56
C SER A 489 -3.20 19.86 -12.51
N ALA A 490 -3.71 21.01 -12.03
CA ALA A 490 -5.07 21.57 -12.13
C ALA A 490 -6.19 21.10 -11.15
N ALA A 491 -6.26 21.86 -10.05
CA ALA A 491 -7.42 22.60 -9.52
C ALA A 491 -8.82 21.93 -9.42
N MET A 492 -9.26 21.62 -8.19
CA MET A 492 -10.52 22.16 -7.62
C MET A 492 -10.70 21.80 -6.13
N THR A 493 -11.05 22.84 -5.36
CA THR A 493 -11.85 22.95 -4.12
C THR A 493 -11.93 21.78 -3.13
N SER A 494 -11.46 22.05 -1.92
CA SER A 494 -11.27 21.17 -0.76
C SER A 494 -12.42 21.16 0.25
N GLU A 495 -12.82 19.98 0.71
CA GLU A 495 -13.46 19.75 2.02
C GLU A 495 -12.73 18.59 2.73
N VAL A 496 -12.34 18.79 3.99
CA VAL A 496 -11.60 17.84 4.84
C VAL A 496 -12.25 17.79 6.22
N ASP A 497 -12.96 16.70 6.54
CA ASP A 497 -13.51 16.44 7.88
C ASP A 497 -12.40 16.33 8.93
N LEU A 498 -12.53 17.07 10.04
CA LEU A 498 -11.81 16.79 11.28
C LEU A 498 -12.69 15.92 12.19
N ILE A 499 -12.05 15.19 13.09
CA ILE A 499 -12.68 14.51 14.21
C ILE A 499 -12.09 15.11 15.49
N VAL A 500 -12.94 15.68 16.33
CA VAL A 500 -12.61 16.02 17.72
C VAL A 500 -12.58 14.72 18.52
N VAL A 501 -11.39 14.29 18.94
CA VAL A 501 -11.25 13.28 19.99
C VAL A 501 -11.27 14.02 21.31
N GLY A 502 -12.39 13.92 22.03
CA GLY A 502 -12.43 14.31 23.44
C GLY A 502 -11.46 13.42 24.21
N ALA A 503 -10.33 13.98 24.63
CA ALA A 503 -9.43 13.31 25.55
C ALA A 503 -10.12 13.23 26.91
N GLY A 504 -10.72 12.09 27.22
CA GLY A 504 -10.98 11.72 28.60
C GLY A 504 -9.63 11.62 29.31
N ALA A 505 -9.39 12.48 30.31
CA ALA A 505 -8.32 12.43 31.31
C ALA A 505 -7.09 11.56 30.95
N VAL A 506 -6.33 11.94 29.93
CA VAL A 506 -5.00 11.36 29.69
C VAL A 506 -3.97 12.35 30.22
N THR A 507 -3.29 12.00 31.31
CA THR A 507 -2.23 12.80 31.95
C THR A 507 -0.96 12.96 31.10
N ARG A 508 -0.90 12.32 29.93
CA ARG A 508 0.19 12.43 28.95
C ARG A 508 -0.38 12.46 27.54
N ASN A 509 0.17 13.32 26.68
CA ASN A 509 -0.21 13.31 25.27
C ASN A 509 0.28 12.01 24.60
N PRO A 510 -0.60 11.08 24.19
CA PRO A 510 -0.16 9.82 23.59
C PRO A 510 0.32 10.01 22.13
N PHE A 511 -0.02 11.14 21.49
CA PHE A 511 0.23 11.34 20.07
C PHE A 511 1.69 11.55 19.72
N VAL A 512 2.54 11.98 20.67
CA VAL A 512 3.99 12.13 20.42
C VAL A 512 4.64 10.78 20.20
N ALA A 513 4.42 9.82 21.09
CA ALA A 513 4.92 8.45 20.92
C ALA A 513 4.45 7.81 19.60
N TYR A 514 3.21 8.11 19.21
CA TYR A 514 2.66 7.66 17.93
C TYR A 514 3.31 8.35 16.73
N ALA A 515 3.56 9.65 16.80
CA ALA A 515 4.25 10.40 15.77
C ALA A 515 5.69 9.91 15.59
N ASP A 516 6.42 9.70 16.69
CA ASP A 516 7.79 9.17 16.69
C ASP A 516 7.86 7.79 16.03
N ALA A 517 6.97 6.89 16.42
CA ALA A 517 6.89 5.54 15.87
C ALA A 517 6.53 5.51 14.37
N THR A 518 5.86 6.55 13.86
CA THR A 518 5.49 6.68 12.44
C THR A 518 6.36 7.68 11.67
N GLY A 519 7.42 8.20 12.30
CA GLY A 519 8.33 9.18 11.71
C GLY A 519 7.67 10.49 11.28
N ARG A 520 6.54 10.88 11.90
CA ARG A 520 5.80 12.10 11.54
C ARG A 520 6.34 13.32 12.27
N ALA A 521 6.50 14.41 11.52
CA ALA A 521 6.99 15.66 12.07
C ALA A 521 5.91 16.38 12.89
N TYR A 522 6.28 16.82 14.08
CA TYR A 522 5.49 17.71 14.93
C TYR A 522 6.34 18.92 15.34
N ALA A 523 5.71 20.03 15.71
CA ALA A 523 6.42 21.25 16.09
C ALA A 523 6.56 21.33 17.61
N PRO A 524 7.76 21.07 18.20
CA PRO A 524 7.92 20.95 19.65
C PRO A 524 7.92 22.27 20.42
N ARG A 525 7.91 23.43 19.74
CA ARG A 525 7.72 24.78 20.31
C ARG A 525 7.22 25.75 19.24
N PHE A 526 6.49 26.79 19.66
CA PHE A 526 6.16 27.92 18.79
C PHE A 526 7.36 28.86 18.65
N ALA A 527 7.56 29.42 17.45
CA ALA A 527 8.75 30.21 17.12
C ALA A 527 8.60 31.72 17.35
N GLY A 528 7.44 32.20 17.82
CA GLY A 528 7.25 33.61 18.15
C GLY A 528 5.81 34.00 18.50
N TYR A 529 5.66 35.06 19.29
CA TYR A 529 4.40 35.69 19.67
C TYR A 529 4.48 37.20 19.41
N ARG A 530 3.52 37.74 18.66
CA ARG A 530 3.39 39.18 18.40
C ARG A 530 2.00 39.64 18.79
N VAL A 531 1.90 40.88 19.25
CA VAL A 531 0.63 41.50 19.62
C VAL A 531 0.49 42.83 18.89
N TRP A 532 -0.68 43.04 18.31
CA TRP A 532 -1.10 44.31 17.74
C TRP A 532 -2.11 44.98 18.67
N GLY A 533 -1.66 46.03 19.35
CA GLY A 533 -2.42 46.82 20.29
C GLY A 533 -3.18 47.98 19.66
N ALA A 534 -3.76 48.83 20.52
CA ALA A 534 -4.48 50.04 20.09
C ALA A 534 -3.58 51.01 19.29
N GLU A 535 -2.30 51.11 19.68
CA GLU A 535 -1.31 52.03 19.08
C GLU A 535 -0.42 51.35 18.03
N GLY A 536 -0.68 50.09 17.67
CA GLY A 536 0.09 49.31 16.71
C GLY A 536 0.85 48.14 17.34
N TRP A 537 1.98 47.75 16.75
CA TRP A 537 2.80 46.65 17.27
C TRP A 537 3.35 46.97 18.66
N TRP A 538 3.16 46.06 19.62
CA TRP A 538 3.78 46.19 20.94
C TRP A 538 5.30 46.14 20.87
N GLY A 539 5.93 47.01 21.67
CA GLY A 539 7.38 46.99 21.89
C GLY A 539 7.84 45.84 22.78
N GLU A 540 9.14 45.79 23.08
CA GLU A 540 9.70 44.80 24.02
C GLU A 540 9.17 44.99 25.45
N ALA A 541 9.15 46.23 25.96
CA ALA A 541 8.70 46.52 27.32
C ALA A 541 7.24 46.10 27.58
N GLU A 542 6.34 46.37 26.63
CA GLU A 542 4.93 45.97 26.74
C GLU A 542 4.75 44.46 26.69
N ARG A 543 5.48 43.78 25.80
CA ARG A 543 5.47 42.31 25.73
C ARG A 543 5.97 41.68 27.04
N THR A 544 7.07 42.17 27.61
CA THR A 544 7.59 41.69 28.90
C THR A 544 6.61 41.94 30.04
N ALA A 545 5.93 43.11 30.06
CA ALA A 545 4.91 43.39 31.06
C ALA A 545 3.72 42.43 30.97
N TRP A 546 3.27 42.11 29.76
CA TRP A 546 2.21 41.12 29.51
C TRP A 546 2.63 39.70 29.91
N GLU A 547 3.83 39.27 29.54
CA GLU A 547 4.39 37.96 29.94
C GLU A 547 4.48 37.84 31.47
N THR A 548 5.03 38.86 32.14
CA THR A 548 5.12 38.90 33.60
C THR A 548 3.74 38.82 34.26
N TRP A 549 2.76 39.54 33.72
CA TRP A 549 1.40 39.49 34.24
C TRP A 549 0.73 38.12 34.03
N GLN A 550 0.92 37.50 32.86
CA GLN A 550 0.41 36.15 32.59
C GLN A 550 1.01 35.11 33.52
N ASP A 551 2.33 35.14 33.74
CA ASP A 551 3.00 34.24 34.67
C ASP A 551 2.45 34.38 36.09
N ALA A 552 2.20 35.62 36.53
CA ALA A 552 1.57 35.90 37.81
C ALA A 552 0.12 35.39 37.86
N ALA A 553 -0.65 35.52 36.78
CA ALA A 553 -2.02 35.04 36.68
C ALA A 553 -2.11 33.51 36.76
N TRP A 554 -1.29 32.79 35.98
CA TRP A 554 -1.22 31.32 36.03
C TRP A 554 -0.74 30.83 37.40
N GLY A 555 0.32 31.42 37.93
CA GLY A 555 0.81 31.07 39.27
C GLY A 555 -0.22 31.32 40.37
N ALA A 556 -1.06 32.35 40.24
CA ALA A 556 -2.14 32.62 41.19
C ALA A 556 -3.28 31.59 41.10
N ILE A 557 -3.66 31.16 39.89
CA ILE A 557 -4.65 30.08 39.69
C ILE A 557 -4.14 28.79 40.32
N ASP A 558 -2.90 28.40 40.06
CA ASP A 558 -2.27 27.19 40.62
C ASP A 558 -2.18 27.27 42.15
N ALA A 559 -1.77 28.44 42.68
CA ALA A 559 -1.68 28.65 44.12
C ALA A 559 -3.06 28.60 44.80
N LEU A 560 -4.12 29.10 44.14
CA LEU A 560 -5.48 29.02 44.67
C LEU A 560 -6.01 27.58 44.61
N ALA A 561 -5.75 26.85 43.52
CA ALA A 561 -6.09 25.44 43.41
C ALA A 561 -5.41 24.59 44.50
N ALA A 562 -4.13 24.84 44.78
CA ALA A 562 -3.36 24.12 45.80
C ALA A 562 -3.87 24.33 47.23
N ARG A 563 -4.57 25.43 47.51
CA ARG A 563 -5.18 25.71 48.83
C ARG A 563 -6.45 24.89 49.08
N GLY A 564 -7.03 24.29 48.04
CA GLY A 564 -8.30 23.56 48.11
C GLY A 564 -9.53 24.49 48.13
N GLY A 565 -10.66 23.98 47.63
CA GLY A 565 -11.95 24.70 47.56
C GLY A 565 -12.44 24.92 46.13
N GLU A 566 -13.74 25.17 45.98
CA GLU A 566 -14.38 25.53 44.70
C GLU A 566 -14.39 27.06 44.56
N ALA A 567 -13.50 27.60 43.74
CA ALA A 567 -13.43 29.01 43.38
C ALA A 567 -13.23 29.14 41.86
N ALA A 568 -13.70 30.22 41.26
CA ALA A 568 -13.48 30.48 39.84
C ALA A 568 -12.03 30.93 39.57
N CYS A 569 -11.46 30.57 38.41
CA CYS A 569 -10.14 31.03 37.98
C CYS A 569 -10.04 32.56 37.96
N ALA A 570 -11.14 33.26 37.63
CA ALA A 570 -11.21 34.72 37.61
C ALA A 570 -10.91 35.36 38.98
N GLU A 571 -11.21 34.68 40.08
CA GLU A 571 -10.97 35.18 41.44
C GLU A 571 -9.48 35.23 41.81
N ALA A 572 -8.66 34.40 41.16
CA ALA A 572 -7.21 34.37 41.36
C ALA A 572 -6.46 35.45 40.57
N LEU A 573 -7.06 36.02 39.52
CA LEU A 573 -6.35 36.87 38.58
C LEU A 573 -5.85 38.17 39.24
N PRO A 574 -4.66 38.70 38.88
CA PRO A 574 -4.21 40.00 39.35
C PRO A 574 -5.17 41.12 38.89
N PRO A 575 -5.32 42.23 39.64
CA PRO A 575 -6.43 43.19 39.49
C PRO A 575 -6.38 44.10 38.25
N ASP A 576 -5.31 44.04 37.43
CA ASP A 576 -5.16 44.90 36.26
C ASP A 576 -6.26 44.66 35.22
N ALA A 577 -7.13 45.65 35.01
CA ALA A 577 -8.29 45.53 34.14
C ALA A 577 -7.93 45.38 32.65
N ARG A 578 -6.83 46.00 32.20
CA ARG A 578 -6.36 45.88 30.80
C ARG A 578 -5.95 44.44 30.53
N TRP A 579 -5.12 43.88 31.41
CA TRP A 579 -4.62 42.52 31.23
C TRP A 579 -5.67 41.45 31.46
N ARG A 580 -6.60 41.65 32.40
CA ARG A 580 -7.77 40.77 32.54
C ARG A 580 -8.64 40.75 31.28
N ALA A 581 -8.88 41.91 30.66
CA ALA A 581 -9.68 42.00 29.45
C ALA A 581 -9.03 41.27 28.26
N LEU A 582 -7.70 41.33 28.15
CA LEU A 582 -6.94 40.58 27.13
C LEU A 582 -6.87 39.08 27.46
N PHE A 583 -6.67 38.72 28.73
CA PHE A 583 -6.53 37.34 29.17
C PHE A 583 -7.81 36.54 29.02
N ARG A 584 -8.97 37.13 29.34
CA ARG A 584 -10.28 36.46 29.32
C ARG A 584 -10.57 35.69 28.02
N PRO A 585 -10.53 36.30 26.81
CA PRO A 585 -10.77 35.58 25.55
C PRO A 585 -9.64 34.60 25.19
N LEU A 586 -8.39 34.86 25.60
CA LEU A 586 -7.27 33.93 25.38
C LEU A 586 -7.42 32.67 26.24
N PHE A 587 -7.80 32.84 27.51
CA PHE A 587 -8.12 31.78 28.45
C PHE A 587 -9.30 30.95 27.94
N ALA A 588 -10.40 31.61 27.57
CA ALA A 588 -11.58 30.94 27.00
C ALA A 588 -11.24 30.16 25.72
N GLY A 589 -10.35 30.68 24.88
CA GLY A 589 -9.89 29.98 23.68
C GLY A 589 -9.07 28.72 23.97
N MET A 590 -8.44 28.64 25.16
CA MET A 590 -7.64 27.51 25.58
C MET A 590 -8.46 26.45 26.31
N VAL A 591 -9.35 26.87 27.22
CA VAL A 591 -10.09 25.95 28.10
C VAL A 591 -11.56 25.77 27.71
N GLY A 592 -12.05 26.52 26.71
CA GLY A 592 -13.39 26.42 26.15
C GLY A 592 -14.48 27.23 26.86
N VAL A 593 -14.19 27.78 28.05
CA VAL A 593 -15.09 28.63 28.85
C VAL A 593 -14.31 29.79 29.48
N PRO A 594 -14.95 30.94 29.75
CA PRO A 594 -14.26 32.07 30.36
C PRO A 594 -13.87 31.78 31.83
N PRO A 595 -12.88 32.51 32.39
CA PRO A 595 -12.31 32.21 33.70
C PRO A 595 -13.29 32.39 34.86
N GLU A 596 -14.42 33.08 34.66
CA GLU A 596 -15.48 33.19 35.66
C GLU A 596 -16.28 31.89 35.84
N ILE A 597 -16.24 30.99 34.84
CA ILE A 597 -16.96 29.71 34.85
C ILE A 597 -16.02 28.57 35.22
N MET A 598 -14.76 28.61 34.78
CA MET A 598 -13.79 27.57 35.07
C MET A 598 -13.41 27.56 36.56
N SER A 599 -13.61 26.43 37.22
CA SER A 599 -13.13 26.19 38.59
C SER A 599 -11.61 25.99 38.62
N VAL A 600 -10.94 26.54 39.63
CA VAL A 600 -9.50 26.30 39.85
C VAL A 600 -9.17 24.82 40.06
N GLN A 601 -10.10 24.02 40.60
CA GLN A 601 -9.91 22.59 40.80
C GLN A 601 -10.02 21.81 39.48
N ASP A 602 -10.97 22.19 38.62
CA ASP A 602 -11.12 21.53 37.32
C ASP A 602 -9.98 21.92 36.38
N TYR A 603 -9.53 23.17 36.43
CA TYR A 603 -8.30 23.60 35.77
C TYR A 603 -7.08 22.79 36.26
N ALA A 604 -6.85 22.69 37.57
CA ALA A 604 -5.71 21.93 38.10
C ALA A 604 -5.77 20.43 37.79
N ARG A 605 -6.96 19.87 37.58
CA ARG A 605 -7.16 18.48 37.11
C ARG A 605 -6.89 18.31 35.61
N SER A 606 -6.95 19.39 34.84
CA SER A 606 -6.55 19.38 33.43
C SER A 606 -5.01 19.34 33.36
N ALA A 607 -4.45 18.14 33.28
CA ALA A 607 -3.00 17.96 33.21
C ALA A 607 -2.47 18.50 31.87
N GLU A 608 -1.70 19.58 31.89
CA GLU A 608 -0.91 19.99 30.73
C GLU A 608 0.28 19.05 30.55
N SER A 609 0.31 18.36 29.41
CA SER A 609 1.49 17.63 28.97
C SER A 609 2.49 18.62 28.35
N PRO A 610 3.80 18.51 28.62
CA PRO A 610 4.83 19.34 27.97
C PRO A 610 4.94 19.08 26.45
N GLU A 611 4.16 18.14 25.93
CA GLU A 611 4.24 17.53 24.62
C GLU A 611 3.00 17.79 23.76
N ASN A 612 2.31 18.92 23.94
CA ASN A 612 1.08 19.27 23.22
C ASN A 612 1.36 19.98 21.88
N TRP A 613 1.82 19.21 20.88
CA TRP A 613 2.36 19.78 19.64
C TRP A 613 1.52 19.42 18.41
N PRO A 614 1.29 20.39 17.49
CA PRO A 614 0.60 20.11 16.23
C PRO A 614 1.47 19.18 15.36
N LEU A 615 0.82 18.37 14.53
CA LEU A 615 1.46 17.53 13.52
C LEU A 615 1.48 18.26 12.18
N ALA A 616 2.60 18.18 11.47
CA ALA A 616 2.81 18.89 10.19
C ALA A 616 1.78 18.49 9.12
N ASP A 617 1.39 17.22 9.14
CA ASP A 617 0.44 16.56 8.25
C ASP A 617 -0.93 16.32 8.89
N GLY A 618 -1.11 16.75 10.15
CA GLY A 618 -2.36 16.67 10.90
C GLY A 618 -2.63 15.32 11.58
N TYR A 619 -3.46 15.32 12.64
CA TYR A 619 -3.80 14.11 13.39
C TYR A 619 -4.51 13.05 12.54
N GLY A 620 -5.26 13.44 11.51
CA GLY A 620 -5.88 12.48 10.58
C GLY A 620 -4.85 11.62 9.84
N ALA A 621 -3.71 12.19 9.45
CA ALA A 621 -2.64 11.42 8.82
C ALA A 621 -1.97 10.47 9.84
N LEU A 622 -1.76 10.92 11.08
CA LEU A 622 -1.27 10.07 12.16
C LEU A 622 -2.23 8.90 12.45
N LEU A 623 -3.52 9.18 12.57
CA LEU A 623 -4.56 8.16 12.78
C LEU A 623 -4.71 7.24 11.57
N ALA A 624 -4.60 7.74 10.35
CA ALA A 624 -4.62 6.89 9.16
C ALA A 624 -3.40 5.97 9.09
N ALA A 625 -2.24 6.40 9.60
CA ALA A 625 -1.06 5.56 9.71
C ALA A 625 -1.19 4.52 10.84
N TRP A 626 -1.69 4.92 12.01
CA TRP A 626 -1.80 4.05 13.19
C TRP A 626 -3.02 3.12 13.16
N GLY A 627 -4.15 3.63 12.67
CA GLY A 627 -5.43 2.96 12.56
C GLY A 627 -5.67 2.30 11.21
N ALA A 628 -4.66 2.19 10.34
CA ALA A 628 -4.76 1.53 9.02
C ALA A 628 -5.30 0.09 9.11
N GLU A 629 -5.08 -0.56 10.25
CA GLU A 629 -5.50 -1.92 10.55
C GLU A 629 -6.89 -2.01 11.18
N VAL A 630 -7.45 -0.88 11.61
CA VAL A 630 -8.83 -0.80 12.11
C VAL A 630 -9.74 -0.58 10.90
N PRO A 631 -10.69 -1.48 10.60
CA PRO A 631 -11.66 -1.24 9.55
C PRO A 631 -12.57 -0.07 9.96
N VAL A 632 -12.24 1.12 9.43
CA VAL A 632 -13.02 2.34 9.66
C VAL A 632 -14.02 2.50 8.52
N GLU A 633 -15.30 2.41 8.82
CA GLU A 633 -16.37 2.71 7.88
C GLU A 633 -16.88 4.13 8.10
N LEU A 634 -16.52 5.05 7.20
CA LEU A 634 -17.05 6.40 7.19
C LEU A 634 -18.44 6.44 6.53
N ALA A 635 -19.16 7.54 6.71
CA ALA A 635 -20.51 7.75 6.17
C ALA A 635 -21.50 6.61 6.47
N THR A 636 -21.32 5.96 7.63
CA THR A 636 -22.18 4.86 8.10
C THR A 636 -22.82 5.30 9.42
N PRO A 637 -23.86 6.16 9.37
CA PRO A 637 -24.47 6.70 10.58
C PRO A 637 -25.08 5.56 11.39
N VAL A 638 -24.71 5.49 12.67
CA VAL A 638 -25.32 4.55 13.61
C VAL A 638 -26.71 5.06 13.97
N GLN A 639 -27.72 4.23 13.77
CA GLN A 639 -29.11 4.55 14.11
C GLN A 639 -29.48 4.01 15.49
N ARG A 640 -28.96 2.83 15.87
CA ARG A 640 -29.26 2.20 17.16
C ARG A 640 -28.12 1.33 17.69
N ILE A 641 -27.96 1.31 19.00
CA ILE A 641 -27.05 0.42 19.75
C ILE A 641 -27.91 -0.44 20.70
N ASP A 642 -27.86 -1.76 20.55
CA ASP A 642 -28.58 -2.74 21.38
C ASP A 642 -27.60 -3.62 22.16
N THR A 643 -27.68 -3.57 23.49
CA THR A 643 -26.80 -4.32 24.41
C THR A 643 -27.54 -5.39 25.22
N ARG A 644 -28.81 -5.70 24.91
CA ARG A 644 -29.59 -6.70 25.66
C ARG A 644 -29.13 -8.16 25.45
N GLY A 645 -28.36 -8.42 24.40
CA GLY A 645 -27.90 -9.77 24.02
C GLY A 645 -26.55 -10.15 24.63
N PRO A 646 -25.98 -11.32 24.29
CA PRO A 646 -24.65 -11.78 24.72
C PRO A 646 -23.48 -10.99 24.07
N GLY A 647 -23.69 -9.70 23.81
CA GLY A 647 -22.79 -8.79 23.12
C GLY A 647 -23.51 -7.48 22.76
N VAL A 648 -22.88 -6.66 21.92
CA VAL A 648 -23.43 -5.40 21.42
C VAL A 648 -23.79 -5.54 19.96
N ALA A 649 -24.97 -5.06 19.58
CA ALA A 649 -25.38 -4.95 18.20
C ALA A 649 -25.53 -3.47 17.82
N VAL A 650 -25.08 -3.11 16.62
CA VAL A 650 -25.13 -1.74 16.10
C VAL A 650 -25.89 -1.76 14.78
N GLU A 651 -26.94 -0.96 14.67
CA GLU A 651 -27.78 -0.86 13.48
C GLU A 651 -27.41 0.39 12.68
N THR A 652 -27.24 0.22 11.37
CA THR A 652 -26.90 1.26 10.41
C THR A 652 -27.74 1.08 9.14
N PRO A 653 -27.84 2.10 8.25
CA PRO A 653 -28.51 1.94 6.96
C PRO A 653 -27.93 0.83 6.08
N ARG A 654 -26.69 0.41 6.33
CA ARG A 654 -25.98 -0.62 5.56
C ARG A 654 -26.13 -2.02 6.17
N GLY A 655 -26.76 -2.13 7.34
CA GLY A 655 -27.02 -3.41 7.99
C GLY A 655 -26.72 -3.39 9.49
N ARG A 656 -26.73 -4.58 10.08
CA ARG A 656 -26.55 -4.78 11.52
C ARG A 656 -25.20 -5.43 11.84
N LEU A 657 -24.39 -4.74 12.63
CA LEU A 657 -23.11 -5.22 13.13
C LEU A 657 -23.31 -5.88 14.51
N ARG A 658 -22.48 -6.89 14.83
CA ARG A 658 -22.46 -7.55 16.15
C ARG A 658 -21.04 -7.70 16.65
N GLY A 659 -20.83 -7.39 17.92
CA GLY A 659 -19.55 -7.51 18.61
C GLY A 659 -19.71 -7.96 20.06
N ARG A 660 -18.61 -8.34 20.70
CA ARG A 660 -18.60 -8.72 22.13
C ARG A 660 -18.59 -7.52 23.07
N ALA A 661 -18.06 -6.39 22.60
CA ALA A 661 -17.98 -5.14 23.31
C ALA A 661 -18.07 -3.98 22.31
N LEU A 662 -18.44 -2.79 22.81
CA LEU A 662 -18.46 -1.55 22.04
C LEU A 662 -17.72 -0.48 22.83
N VAL A 663 -16.76 0.17 22.18
CA VAL A 663 -16.24 1.47 22.65
C VAL A 663 -17.02 2.53 21.88
N CYS A 664 -17.79 3.35 22.61
CA CYS A 664 -18.68 4.34 22.02
C CYS A 664 -18.17 5.75 22.36
N ALA A 665 -17.68 6.46 21.34
CA ALA A 665 -17.30 7.87 21.45
C ALA A 665 -18.26 8.69 20.59
N LEU A 666 -19.23 9.35 21.24
CA LEU A 666 -20.23 10.19 20.56
C LEU A 666 -20.09 11.64 21.01
N PRO A 667 -20.15 12.61 20.07
CA PRO A 667 -20.21 14.02 20.44
C PRO A 667 -21.44 14.31 21.31
N LEU A 668 -21.31 15.23 22.26
CA LEU A 668 -22.40 15.62 23.14
C LEU A 668 -23.66 16.08 22.37
N GLY A 669 -23.47 16.86 21.30
CA GLY A 669 -24.58 17.30 20.43
C GLY A 669 -25.32 16.16 19.74
N VAL A 670 -24.64 15.03 19.43
CA VAL A 670 -25.29 13.84 18.84
C VAL A 670 -26.18 13.15 19.88
N LEU A 671 -25.73 13.09 21.14
CA LEU A 671 -26.50 12.53 22.25
C LEU A 671 -27.69 13.41 22.61
N GLN A 672 -27.51 14.73 22.69
CA GLN A 672 -28.57 15.69 23.00
C GLN A 672 -29.67 15.72 21.94
N ALA A 673 -29.29 15.63 20.66
CA ALA A 673 -30.23 15.57 19.53
C ALA A 673 -30.91 14.19 19.38
N GLY A 674 -30.52 13.19 20.17
CA GLY A 674 -31.12 11.85 20.12
C GLY A 674 -30.91 11.11 18.80
N LEU A 675 -29.85 11.42 18.05
CA LEU A 675 -29.60 10.86 16.72
C LEU A 675 -29.23 9.37 16.75
N VAL A 676 -28.80 8.86 17.90
CA VAL A 676 -28.48 7.45 18.14
C VAL A 676 -29.41 6.89 19.21
N GLY A 677 -30.21 5.88 18.86
CA GLY A 677 -31.04 5.17 19.81
C GLY A 677 -30.26 4.17 20.65
N PHE A 678 -30.57 4.05 21.95
CA PHE A 678 -29.98 3.05 22.84
C PHE A 678 -31.04 2.05 23.31
N THR A 679 -30.68 0.77 23.35
CA THR A 679 -31.54 -0.30 23.86
C THR A 679 -30.74 -1.24 24.77
N PRO A 680 -31.00 -1.28 26.09
CA PRO A 680 -31.92 -0.41 26.83
C PRO A 680 -31.51 1.07 26.74
N ALA A 681 -32.43 1.97 27.09
CA ALA A 681 -32.14 3.40 27.15
C ALA A 681 -30.95 3.67 28.08
N LEU A 682 -30.25 4.79 27.84
CA LEU A 682 -29.19 5.24 28.73
C LEU A 682 -29.74 5.38 30.17
N PRO A 683 -28.92 5.10 31.20
CA PRO A 683 -29.33 5.32 32.58
C PRO A 683 -29.82 6.76 32.78
N ALA A 684 -30.88 6.95 33.57
CA ALA A 684 -31.52 8.25 33.75
C ALA A 684 -30.53 9.36 34.15
N ALA A 685 -29.62 9.07 35.08
CA ALA A 685 -28.58 10.02 35.50
C ALA A 685 -27.62 10.42 34.36
N VAL A 686 -27.33 9.51 33.42
CA VAL A 686 -26.50 9.80 32.25
C VAL A 686 -27.27 10.65 31.24
N ALA A 687 -28.56 10.33 31.02
CA ALA A 687 -29.41 11.12 30.14
C ALA A 687 -29.61 12.56 30.66
N GLU A 688 -29.81 12.71 31.98
CA GLU A 688 -29.89 14.02 32.64
C GLU A 688 -28.58 14.80 32.50
N ALA A 689 -27.43 14.16 32.78
CA ALA A 689 -26.12 14.79 32.61
C ALA A 689 -25.86 15.23 31.16
N VAL A 690 -26.23 14.41 30.17
CA VAL A 690 -26.12 14.75 28.74
C VAL A 690 -26.93 16.01 28.41
N GLN A 691 -28.12 16.18 28.99
CA GLN A 691 -28.95 17.36 28.74
C GLN A 691 -28.46 18.60 29.51
N ALA A 692 -27.79 18.42 30.65
CA ALA A 692 -27.27 19.50 31.47
C ALA A 692 -25.89 20.03 31.01
N LEU A 693 -25.11 19.24 30.28
CA LEU A 693 -23.78 19.63 29.80
C LEU A 693 -23.88 20.50 28.53
N HIS A 694 -22.99 21.48 28.39
CA HIS A 694 -22.86 22.29 27.18
C HIS A 694 -21.42 22.20 26.64
N PRO A 695 -21.20 22.07 25.32
CA PRO A 695 -19.86 22.11 24.76
C PRO A 695 -19.26 23.51 24.92
N GLY A 696 -18.02 23.58 25.38
CA GLY A 696 -17.24 24.82 25.32
C GLY A 696 -17.02 25.24 23.85
N LEU A 697 -17.07 26.54 23.58
CA LEU A 697 -16.98 27.08 22.23
C LEU A 697 -15.55 27.49 21.88
N ALA A 698 -14.97 26.79 20.91
CA ALA A 698 -13.64 27.03 20.39
C ALA A 698 -13.67 27.10 18.85
N ASN A 699 -14.41 28.08 18.33
CA ASN A 699 -14.55 28.28 16.90
C ASN A 699 -13.24 28.71 16.26
N LYS A 700 -13.06 28.33 14.99
CA LYS A 700 -11.89 28.65 14.19
C LYS A 700 -12.31 29.28 12.88
N VAL A 701 -11.51 30.22 12.41
CA VAL A 701 -11.62 30.82 11.08
C VAL A 701 -10.24 30.79 10.44
N ALA A 702 -10.11 30.11 9.31
CA ALA A 702 -8.84 29.91 8.65
C ALA A 702 -8.83 30.61 7.29
N PHE A 703 -7.75 31.34 7.04
CA PHE A 703 -7.49 32.05 5.79
C PHE A 703 -6.23 31.49 5.13
N GLU A 704 -6.34 31.13 3.84
CA GLU A 704 -5.18 30.95 2.97
C GLU A 704 -4.87 32.29 2.30
N VAL A 705 -3.66 32.79 2.52
CA VAL A 705 -3.23 34.12 2.05
C VAL A 705 -2.03 34.00 1.12
N ASP A 706 -1.58 35.13 0.57
CA ASP A 706 -0.32 35.15 -0.16
C ASP A 706 0.87 34.87 0.79
N PRO A 707 1.80 33.96 0.43
CA PRO A 707 3.00 33.71 1.23
C PRO A 707 3.80 34.96 1.59
N ASP A 708 3.86 35.95 0.70
CA ASP A 708 4.63 37.18 0.92
C ASP A 708 4.05 38.03 2.05
N LEU A 709 2.74 37.94 2.29
CA LEU A 709 2.07 38.66 3.39
C LEU A 709 2.59 38.25 4.76
N LEU A 710 3.09 37.01 4.87
CA LEU A 710 3.52 36.40 6.12
C LEU A 710 5.05 36.22 6.18
N ALA A 711 5.80 36.75 5.20
CA ALA A 711 7.24 36.53 5.09
C ALA A 711 8.01 36.85 6.39
N ASP A 712 7.60 37.91 7.08
CA ASP A 712 8.22 38.40 8.32
C ASP A 712 7.86 37.58 9.58
N PHE A 713 6.96 36.60 9.47
CA PHE A 713 6.59 35.74 10.59
C PHE A 713 7.37 34.43 10.54
N PRO A 714 7.98 33.98 11.65
CA PRO A 714 8.53 32.64 11.75
C PRO A 714 7.46 31.57 11.48
N ALA A 715 7.90 30.39 11.03
CA ALA A 715 7.04 29.22 10.92
C ALA A 715 6.46 28.86 12.30
N THR A 716 5.15 28.65 12.35
CA THR A 716 4.39 28.27 13.55
C THR A 716 4.54 29.31 14.66
N SER A 717 4.00 30.50 14.41
CA SER A 717 3.98 31.64 15.32
C SER A 717 2.55 32.04 15.67
N PHE A 718 2.39 32.99 16.60
CA PHE A 718 1.08 33.52 17.00
C PHE A 718 1.04 35.03 16.90
N LEU A 719 -0.14 35.53 16.53
CA LEU A 719 -0.51 36.93 16.48
C LEU A 719 -1.77 37.14 17.29
N ALA A 720 -1.78 38.05 18.27
CA ALA A 720 -3.02 38.49 18.93
C ALA A 720 -3.30 39.96 18.58
N PHE A 721 -4.56 40.35 18.53
CA PHE A 721 -4.95 41.74 18.35
C PHE A 721 -6.25 42.07 19.06
N ASP A 722 -6.53 43.37 19.17
CA ASP A 722 -7.72 43.97 19.79
C ASP A 722 -7.82 43.72 21.29
N GLU A 723 -6.93 44.38 22.05
CA GLU A 723 -6.84 44.38 23.52
C GLU A 723 -8.18 44.67 24.22
N GLY A 724 -9.00 43.64 24.42
CA GLY A 724 -10.38 43.81 24.89
C GLY A 724 -11.25 42.56 24.70
N PRO A 725 -12.56 42.67 24.97
CA PRO A 725 -13.47 41.52 24.94
C PRO A 725 -13.54 40.77 23.61
N GLU A 726 -13.18 41.43 22.51
CA GLU A 726 -13.17 40.90 21.16
C GLU A 726 -11.78 40.45 20.68
N THR A 727 -10.80 40.34 21.58
CA THR A 727 -9.45 39.87 21.23
C THR A 727 -9.53 38.56 20.46
N LEU A 728 -8.83 38.51 19.34
CA LEU A 728 -8.73 37.32 18.51
C LEU A 728 -7.25 36.94 18.35
N ARG A 729 -6.97 35.66 18.60
CA ARG A 729 -5.63 35.08 18.42
C ARG A 729 -5.58 34.31 17.11
N PHE A 730 -4.54 34.55 16.32
CA PHE A 730 -4.20 33.82 15.10
C PHE A 730 -2.96 32.98 15.31
N GLN A 731 -3.03 31.72 14.89
CA GLN A 731 -1.83 30.97 14.54
C GLN A 731 -1.39 31.39 13.13
N VAL A 732 -0.13 31.75 13.00
CA VAL A 732 0.47 32.28 11.78
C VAL A 732 1.52 31.30 11.25
N ARG A 733 1.45 31.03 9.96
CA ARG A 733 2.35 30.12 9.24
C ARG A 733 2.56 28.75 9.88
N PRO A 734 1.50 28.00 10.24
CA PRO A 734 1.67 26.64 10.75
C PRO A 734 2.53 25.80 9.77
N PHE A 735 3.68 25.31 10.26
CA PHE A 735 4.69 24.57 9.47
C PHE A 735 5.20 25.34 8.23
N GLY A 736 5.25 26.67 8.32
CA GLY A 736 5.73 27.54 7.25
C GLY A 736 4.72 27.80 6.13
N ARG A 737 3.51 27.24 6.21
CA ARG A 737 2.46 27.38 5.19
C ARG A 737 1.85 28.79 5.19
N PRO A 738 1.29 29.28 4.07
CA PRO A 738 0.71 30.62 4.02
C PRO A 738 -0.72 30.65 4.61
N LEU A 739 -0.84 30.26 5.89
CA LEU A 739 -2.12 30.15 6.59
C LEU A 739 -2.16 31.04 7.83
N LEU A 740 -3.36 31.57 8.09
CA LEU A 740 -3.76 32.27 9.29
C LEU A 740 -4.97 31.56 9.90
N ILE A 741 -4.88 31.08 11.14
CA ILE A 741 -6.00 30.38 11.82
C ILE A 741 -6.38 31.18 13.07
N GLY A 742 -7.50 31.90 13.00
CA GLY A 742 -8.08 32.65 14.11
C GLY A 742 -8.87 31.73 15.05
N TYR A 743 -8.73 31.95 16.36
CA TYR A 743 -9.41 31.20 17.42
C TYR A 743 -10.41 32.10 18.15
N LEU A 744 -11.70 31.80 18.00
CA LEU A 744 -12.84 32.51 18.56
C LEU A 744 -13.45 31.70 19.70
N SER A 745 -13.70 32.33 20.84
CA SER A 745 -14.34 31.68 21.99
C SER A 745 -15.28 32.64 22.72
N GLY A 746 -16.05 32.11 23.67
CA GLY A 746 -16.98 32.87 24.50
C GLY A 746 -18.16 33.47 23.73
N GLU A 747 -18.75 34.52 24.29
CA GLU A 747 -19.98 35.18 23.78
C GLU A 747 -19.84 35.68 22.34
N THR A 748 -18.66 36.15 21.94
CA THR A 748 -18.39 36.55 20.55
C THR A 748 -18.49 35.36 19.61
N ALA A 749 -17.97 34.19 19.99
CA ALA A 749 -18.09 32.98 19.19
C ALA A 749 -19.54 32.47 19.11
N GLU A 750 -20.31 32.57 20.20
CA GLU A 750 -21.74 32.23 20.25
C GLU A 750 -22.56 33.07 19.27
N THR A 751 -22.32 34.38 19.32
CA THR A 751 -23.01 35.36 18.46
C THR A 751 -22.67 35.09 17.00
N LEU A 752 -21.38 34.99 16.66
CA LEU A 752 -20.93 34.78 15.29
C LEU A 752 -21.34 33.41 14.72
N GLU A 753 -21.40 32.37 15.56
CA GLU A 753 -21.92 31.07 15.12
C GLU A 753 -23.43 31.12 14.84
N THR A 754 -24.15 31.97 15.59
CA THR A 754 -25.59 32.21 15.36
C THR A 754 -25.86 32.98 14.08
N GLU A 755 -25.06 34.01 13.80
CA GLU A 755 -25.12 34.83 12.59
C GLU A 755 -24.60 34.08 11.34
N GLY A 756 -23.72 33.10 11.56
CA GLY A 756 -23.28 32.13 10.56
C GLY A 756 -21.89 32.38 9.98
N PRO A 757 -21.42 31.45 9.11
CA PRO A 757 -20.05 31.41 8.58
C PRO A 757 -19.54 32.73 7.97
N GLN A 758 -20.41 33.44 7.25
CA GLN A 758 -20.03 34.67 6.57
C GLN A 758 -19.77 35.81 7.56
N ALA A 759 -20.57 35.91 8.63
CA ALA A 759 -20.39 36.90 9.68
C ALA A 759 -19.08 36.66 10.44
N MET A 760 -18.79 35.40 10.77
CA MET A 760 -17.53 35.00 11.41
C MET A 760 -16.30 35.32 10.55
N ALA A 761 -16.35 34.99 9.25
CA ALA A 761 -15.28 35.32 8.32
C ALA A 761 -15.09 36.83 8.18
N ALA A 762 -16.18 37.60 8.05
CA ALA A 762 -16.14 39.05 7.96
C ALA A 762 -15.56 39.69 9.22
N PHE A 763 -15.97 39.20 10.40
CA PHE A 763 -15.45 39.64 11.70
C PHE A 763 -13.93 39.50 11.74
N ALA A 764 -13.40 38.31 11.46
CA ALA A 764 -11.97 38.04 11.50
C ALA A 764 -11.18 38.79 10.40
N ARG A 765 -11.75 38.89 9.19
CA ARG A 765 -11.16 39.63 8.07
C ARG A 765 -11.00 41.11 8.38
N ALA A 766 -12.00 41.72 9.03
CA ALA A 766 -11.97 43.13 9.39
C ALA A 766 -10.77 43.47 10.29
N ARG A 767 -10.36 42.54 11.16
CA ARG A 767 -9.22 42.76 12.03
C ARG A 767 -7.88 42.43 11.39
N LEU A 768 -7.80 41.36 10.60
CA LEU A 768 -6.62 41.12 9.77
C LEU A 768 -6.31 42.33 8.88
N ALA A 769 -7.35 42.98 8.34
CA ALA A 769 -7.20 44.18 7.51
C ALA A 769 -6.57 45.38 8.26
N ARG A 770 -6.64 45.43 9.58
CA ARG A 770 -5.99 46.47 10.40
C ARG A 770 -4.49 46.24 10.54
N VAL A 771 -4.06 44.97 10.56
CA VAL A 771 -2.65 44.58 10.69
C VAL A 771 -1.95 44.58 9.33
N PHE A 772 -2.61 44.03 8.32
CA PHE A 772 -2.02 43.73 7.02
C PHE A 772 -2.47 44.68 5.90
N GLY A 773 -3.43 45.56 6.19
CA GLY A 773 -4.09 46.42 5.20
C GLY A 773 -5.23 45.70 4.46
N GLY A 774 -6.33 46.42 4.23
CA GLY A 774 -7.55 45.82 3.66
C GLY A 774 -7.41 45.24 2.25
N ALA A 775 -6.46 45.72 1.44
CA ALA A 775 -6.20 45.18 0.11
C ALA A 775 -5.47 43.83 0.16
N ALA A 776 -4.54 43.66 1.10
CA ALA A 776 -3.75 42.44 1.24
C ALA A 776 -4.58 41.25 1.76
N VAL A 777 -5.55 41.53 2.63
CA VAL A 777 -6.44 40.48 3.15
C VAL A 777 -7.52 40.09 2.14
N ARG A 778 -7.97 41.01 1.27
CA ARG A 778 -8.89 40.68 0.17
C ARG A 778 -8.29 39.81 -0.94
N ALA A 779 -6.97 39.66 -0.97
CA ALA A 779 -6.26 38.72 -1.84
C ALA A 779 -6.22 37.28 -1.26
N GLU A 780 -6.99 37.00 -0.20
CA GLU A 780 -7.15 35.66 0.34
C GLU A 780 -7.64 34.67 -0.75
N ARG A 781 -7.01 33.49 -0.76
CA ARG A 781 -7.28 32.43 -1.75
C ARG A 781 -8.44 31.54 -1.31
N ALA A 782 -8.63 31.36 -0.01
CA ALA A 782 -9.70 30.56 0.57
C ALA A 782 -9.98 30.96 2.03
N VAL A 783 -11.22 30.76 2.49
CA VAL A 783 -11.65 30.91 3.90
C VAL A 783 -12.60 29.78 4.31
N GLN A 784 -12.43 29.22 5.51
CA GLN A 784 -13.46 28.37 6.16
C GLN A 784 -13.59 28.72 7.65
N THR A 785 -14.75 28.39 8.20
CA THR A 785 -15.12 28.63 9.60
C THR A 785 -15.67 27.35 10.24
N THR A 786 -15.56 27.22 11.56
CA THR A 786 -16.19 26.13 12.33
C THR A 786 -17.41 26.62 13.11
N ALA A 787 -18.24 25.67 13.56
CA ALA A 787 -19.41 25.93 14.40
C ALA A 787 -19.52 24.83 15.48
N TRP A 788 -18.91 25.04 16.65
CA TRP A 788 -18.78 24.00 17.68
C TRP A 788 -20.08 23.67 18.42
N SER A 789 -20.98 24.63 18.61
CA SER A 789 -22.25 24.38 19.33
C SER A 789 -23.29 23.67 18.46
N ARG A 790 -23.24 23.88 17.14
CA ARG A 790 -24.25 23.37 16.19
C ARG A 790 -23.77 22.18 15.36
N SER A 791 -22.47 21.95 15.30
CA SER A 791 -21.94 20.89 14.47
C SER A 791 -22.03 19.52 15.16
N THR A 792 -22.58 18.54 14.45
CA THR A 792 -22.46 17.11 14.79
C THR A 792 -21.08 16.54 14.48
N ARG A 793 -20.17 17.38 13.95
CA ARG A 793 -18.78 17.06 13.56
C ARG A 793 -17.82 18.06 14.20
N GLY A 794 -16.76 17.61 14.87
CA GLY A 794 -15.75 18.53 15.35
C GLY A 794 -14.81 18.95 14.22
N TRP A 795 -14.76 20.22 13.79
CA TRP A 795 -13.94 20.68 12.65
C TRP A 795 -12.64 21.41 13.05
N CYS A 796 -11.53 21.21 12.33
CA CYS A 796 -10.29 22.02 12.39
C CYS A 796 -9.59 21.98 11.02
N TRP A 797 -8.95 23.10 10.67
CA TRP A 797 -8.36 23.33 9.36
C TRP A 797 -7.04 22.56 9.15
N PRO A 798 -6.85 21.88 8.00
CA PRO A 798 -5.65 21.10 7.70
C PRO A 798 -4.43 21.96 7.35
N ALA A 799 -3.28 21.59 7.92
CA ALA A 799 -1.96 22.03 7.49
C ALA A 799 -1.46 21.32 6.20
N SER A 800 -2.32 20.81 5.31
CA SER A 800 -1.88 20.22 4.03
C SER A 800 -2.82 20.45 2.84
N THR A 801 -2.22 20.59 1.63
CA THR A 801 -2.78 20.21 0.30
C THR A 801 -1.64 20.18 -0.75
N PRO A 802 -1.68 19.31 -1.79
CA PRO A 802 -2.27 17.96 -1.79
C PRO A 802 -1.42 16.90 -2.54
N THR A 803 -1.66 15.62 -2.24
CA THR A 803 -1.41 14.45 -3.11
C THR A 803 -2.55 13.43 -2.99
N THR A 804 -3.31 13.26 -4.08
CA THR A 804 -4.15 12.11 -4.54
C THR A 804 -5.50 11.78 -3.83
N GLY A 805 -6.60 11.61 -4.61
CA GLY A 805 -8.06 11.59 -4.23
C GLY A 805 -8.63 10.28 -3.65
N PRO A 806 -9.93 9.87 -3.83
CA PRO A 806 -11.14 10.51 -4.38
C PRO A 806 -12.20 10.89 -3.32
N THR A 807 -13.17 11.70 -3.76
CA THR A 807 -14.29 12.26 -3.00
C THR A 807 -15.35 11.26 -2.54
N ALA A 808 -15.77 11.34 -1.28
CA ALA A 808 -17.14 11.02 -0.86
C ALA A 808 -17.83 12.34 -0.47
N ARG A 809 -18.83 12.75 -1.27
CA ARG A 809 -19.69 13.89 -0.98
C ARG A 809 -20.54 13.57 0.25
N CYS A 810 -20.59 14.48 1.22
CA CYS A 810 -21.65 14.53 2.22
C CYS A 810 -22.44 15.84 2.03
N THR A 811 -23.05 15.99 0.86
CA THR A 811 -24.22 16.87 0.74
C THR A 811 -25.39 16.11 1.36
N ALA A 812 -25.84 16.52 2.55
CA ALA A 812 -27.17 16.15 3.02
C ALA A 812 -28.21 16.85 2.13
N PRO A 813 -29.33 16.20 1.82
CA PRO A 813 -30.62 16.82 1.98
C PRO A 813 -31.35 16.17 3.15
N ALA A 814 -31.91 17.03 4.02
CA ALA A 814 -32.96 16.82 5.03
C ALA A 814 -33.07 15.45 5.73
#